data_AF-A0A3D1UB14-F1
#
_entry.id   AF-A0A3D1UB14-F1
#
_cell.length_a   1.000
_cell.length_b   1.000
_cell.length_c   1.000
_cell.angle_alpha   90.00
_cell.angle_beta   90.00
_cell.angle_gamma   90.00
#
_symmetry.space_group_name_H-M   'P 1'
#
loop_
_entity.id
_entity.type
_entity.pdbx_description
1 polymer ?
#
loop_
_entity_poly.entity_id
_entity_poly.type
_entity_poly.pdbx_seq_one_letter_code
_entity_poly.pdbx_strand_id
1 'polypeptide(L)'
;MRELCARLNAASDAYYNGRAERMTDHEWDALFDELKSLEATSGIVLPESPVHHVGADGTAGRKEPHEYPALSLAKTKSVQDVAKWADGRPVWLSWKLDGLTLVVTYDGGRLTKVVTRGDGQVGTNITHLAAGISGIPDRLAAKGHLVVRGEAVISYADFEAFQVTSQEEFANPRNLASGSLALKSVEELKPRHLRWIPFTLVHADREIRSWGARMDYLASIGLAAVERERIDEPTQANLQAAIDRWTARVVDRENPYPVDGLVVVYDDTDYAQTGSVTGHHATRAGLAFKWQDEEAETELDHVEWSCAVSAISPVAVFNPVMLEGTTVRRANLCNISECERLGIGGKGTELVVVKANKIIPKVVRVARKEGEFLPPAHCPVCGARTAIAESESGTRKLVCTNPECPARTLARFVRFVSKEGLDIDGLGGETLAKFVNEGWIKTPVDILRLNEHASEIAALDGFGEKSARNLCAALEAARKRDAVNFLVALSIPLCGRDVAKKLLGSVDSVRALVDKARGAGPEAFATIDGIGPAKSAAFVEWMQEPAHAELVDALLDRMELTMPARAAAGSCAGLTFAITGELADYPNRNALKAYIESQGGKVTGGVSGKTDFLINNDAHSASTKNRKAKALGIRILTEKEFEARFRT
;
A
#
# COMPACT_ATOMS: atom_id res chain seq x y z
N MET A 1 -30.73 -7.30 -4.21
CA MET A 1 -30.49 -6.31 -3.11
C MET A 1 -29.49 -6.79 -2.07
N ARG A 2 -29.78 -7.79 -1.20
CA ARG A 2 -28.82 -8.24 -0.15
C ARG A 2 -27.47 -8.72 -0.73
N GLU A 3 -27.52 -9.49 -1.81
CA GLU A 3 -26.31 -9.96 -2.51
C GLU A 3 -25.51 -8.81 -3.14
N LEU A 4 -26.18 -7.85 -3.77
CA LEU A 4 -25.55 -6.64 -4.32
C LEU A 4 -24.86 -5.81 -3.23
N CYS A 5 -25.54 -5.58 -2.10
CA CYS A 5 -24.94 -4.90 -0.94
C CYS A 5 -23.69 -5.63 -0.43
N ALA A 6 -23.74 -6.96 -0.29
CA ALA A 6 -22.60 -7.73 0.18
C ALA A 6 -21.41 -7.66 -0.80
N ARG A 7 -21.66 -7.76 -2.11
CA ARG A 7 -20.62 -7.65 -3.15
C ARG A 7 -19.99 -6.26 -3.21
N LEU A 8 -20.82 -5.21 -3.20
CA LEU A 8 -20.36 -3.82 -3.23
C LEU A 8 -19.59 -3.45 -1.95
N ASN A 9 -20.04 -3.89 -0.77
CA ASN A 9 -19.31 -3.66 0.49
C ASN A 9 -18.00 -4.44 0.55
N ALA A 10 -17.99 -5.69 0.08
CA ALA A 10 -16.78 -6.50 -0.02
C ALA A 10 -15.73 -5.89 -0.96
N ALA A 11 -16.16 -5.31 -2.08
CA ALA A 11 -15.29 -4.60 -3.00
C ALA A 11 -14.82 -3.26 -2.45
N SER A 12 -15.72 -2.50 -1.80
CA SER A 12 -15.40 -1.24 -1.14
C SER A 12 -14.37 -1.47 -0.02
N ASP A 13 -14.56 -2.49 0.82
CA ASP A 13 -13.60 -2.89 1.86
C ASP A 13 -12.23 -3.21 1.26
N ALA A 14 -12.18 -3.97 0.17
CA ALA A 14 -10.92 -4.27 -0.50
C ALA A 14 -10.24 -2.99 -1.05
N TYR A 15 -11.02 -2.13 -1.70
CA TYR A 15 -10.56 -0.87 -2.30
C TYR A 15 -10.05 0.13 -1.26
N TYR A 16 -10.82 0.39 -0.21
CA TYR A 16 -10.46 1.35 0.84
C TYR A 16 -9.33 0.84 1.74
N ASN A 17 -9.14 -0.47 1.87
CA ASN A 17 -8.13 -1.07 2.76
C ASN A 17 -6.90 -1.61 2.03
N GLY A 18 -6.68 -1.20 0.78
CA GLY A 18 -5.48 -1.53 0.01
C GLY A 18 -5.30 -3.04 -0.22
N ARG A 19 -6.38 -3.80 -0.27
CA ARG A 19 -6.37 -5.22 -0.64
C ARG A 19 -6.57 -5.35 -2.16
N ALA A 20 -6.30 -6.54 -2.69
CA ALA A 20 -6.53 -6.82 -4.11
C ALA A 20 -7.97 -6.46 -4.53
N GLU A 21 -8.09 -5.68 -5.60
CA GLU A 21 -9.37 -5.24 -6.16
C GLU A 21 -10.25 -6.47 -6.49
N ARG A 22 -11.48 -6.49 -5.97
CA ARG A 22 -12.43 -7.60 -6.17
C ARG A 22 -13.31 -7.42 -7.41
N MET A 23 -13.42 -6.20 -7.90
CA MET A 23 -14.14 -5.81 -9.11
C MET A 23 -13.55 -4.49 -9.59
N THR A 24 -13.72 -4.22 -10.87
CA THR A 24 -13.33 -2.94 -11.49
C THR A 24 -14.26 -1.81 -11.05
N ASP A 25 -13.81 -0.56 -11.15
CA ASP A 25 -14.64 0.61 -10.88
C ASP A 25 -15.91 0.64 -11.75
N HIS A 26 -15.82 0.20 -13.00
CA HIS A 26 -16.97 0.11 -13.90
C HIS A 26 -18.00 -0.93 -13.43
N GLU A 27 -17.55 -2.13 -13.06
CA GLU A 27 -18.43 -3.16 -12.49
C GLU A 27 -19.04 -2.70 -11.16
N TRP A 28 -18.28 -1.98 -10.34
CA TRP A 28 -18.76 -1.42 -9.09
C TRP A 28 -19.83 -0.36 -9.34
N ASP A 29 -19.57 0.62 -10.21
CA ASP A 29 -20.52 1.70 -10.53
C ASP A 29 -21.80 1.12 -11.17
N ALA A 30 -21.70 0.12 -12.04
CA ALA A 30 -22.86 -0.55 -12.64
C ALA A 30 -23.72 -1.29 -11.60
N LEU A 31 -23.10 -2.06 -10.70
CA LEU A 31 -23.80 -2.76 -9.61
C LEU A 31 -24.38 -1.78 -8.58
N PHE A 32 -23.71 -0.64 -8.37
CA PHE A 32 -24.18 0.43 -7.49
C PHE A 32 -25.42 1.12 -8.07
N ASP A 33 -25.41 1.45 -9.36
CA ASP A 33 -26.56 2.03 -10.05
C ASP A 33 -27.75 1.05 -10.10
N GLU A 34 -27.49 -0.24 -10.29
CA GLU A 34 -28.50 -1.29 -10.19
C GLU A 34 -29.12 -1.35 -8.79
N LEU A 35 -28.29 -1.35 -7.73
CA LEU A 35 -28.76 -1.35 -6.35
C LEU A 35 -29.60 -0.09 -6.04
N LYS A 36 -29.15 1.08 -6.49
CA LYS A 36 -29.86 2.36 -6.32
C LYS A 36 -31.21 2.37 -7.01
N SER A 37 -31.28 1.82 -8.23
CA SER A 37 -32.54 1.66 -8.97
C SER A 37 -33.50 0.69 -8.27
N LEU A 38 -32.97 -0.41 -7.72
CA LEU A 38 -33.76 -1.38 -6.96
C LEU A 38 -34.30 -0.80 -5.65
N GLU A 39 -33.51 -0.02 -4.91
CA GLU A 39 -33.97 0.67 -3.69
C GLU A 39 -35.06 1.71 -4.02
N ALA A 40 -34.88 2.50 -5.08
CA ALA A 40 -35.87 3.46 -5.54
C ALA A 40 -37.19 2.80 -5.97
N THR A 41 -37.11 1.68 -6.68
CA THR A 41 -38.29 0.96 -7.20
C THR A 41 -39.01 0.16 -6.12
N SER A 42 -38.27 -0.45 -5.18
CA SER A 42 -38.84 -1.29 -4.12
C SER A 42 -39.27 -0.52 -2.88
N GLY A 43 -38.73 0.69 -2.65
CA GLY A 43 -38.94 1.47 -1.43
C GLY A 43 -38.26 0.87 -0.18
N ILE A 44 -37.46 -0.19 -0.32
CA ILE A 44 -36.78 -0.88 0.77
C ILE A 44 -35.31 -0.44 0.77
N VAL A 45 -34.84 0.10 1.89
CA VAL A 45 -33.42 0.43 2.10
C VAL A 45 -32.83 -0.57 3.10
N LEU A 46 -31.74 -1.24 2.71
CA LEU A 46 -31.03 -2.16 3.60
C LEU A 46 -30.08 -1.38 4.53
N PRO A 47 -29.99 -1.72 5.84
CA PRO A 47 -29.12 -1.02 6.80
C PRO A 47 -27.63 -1.04 6.45
N GLU A 48 -27.18 -2.01 5.65
CA GLU A 48 -25.79 -2.16 5.24
C GLU A 48 -25.55 -1.61 3.83
N SER A 49 -26.52 -0.90 3.25
CA SER A 49 -26.46 -0.51 1.84
C SER A 49 -25.34 0.50 1.58
N PRO A 50 -24.40 0.24 0.64
CA PRO A 50 -23.36 1.20 0.28
C PRO A 50 -23.92 2.46 -0.41
N VAL A 51 -25.17 2.44 -0.86
CA VAL A 51 -25.89 3.66 -1.33
C VAL A 51 -26.07 4.66 -0.17
N HIS A 52 -26.11 4.15 1.06
CA HIS A 52 -26.40 4.89 2.30
C HIS A 52 -25.34 4.75 3.41
N HIS A 53 -24.25 3.97 3.21
CA HIS A 53 -22.99 4.00 3.99
C HIS A 53 -21.70 4.30 3.18
N VAL A 54 -20.78 5.14 3.70
CA VAL A 54 -19.44 5.38 3.10
C VAL A 54 -18.48 4.32 3.63
N GLY A 55 -17.61 3.77 2.78
CA GLY A 55 -16.68 2.70 3.15
C GLY A 55 -15.78 3.04 4.35
N ALA A 56 -15.63 2.09 5.27
CA ALA A 56 -14.81 2.22 6.48
C ALA A 56 -13.33 1.93 6.18
N ASP A 57 -12.43 2.76 6.72
CA ASP A 57 -10.97 2.58 6.61
C ASP A 57 -10.41 1.70 7.76
N GLY A 58 -9.51 0.79 7.42
CA GLY A 58 -8.82 -0.14 8.30
C GLY A 58 -7.48 0.37 8.82
N THR A 59 -7.21 1.67 8.63
CA THR A 59 -6.00 2.38 9.02
C THR A 59 -5.68 2.19 10.51
N ALA A 60 -4.41 1.90 10.84
CA ALA A 60 -3.97 1.78 12.23
C ALA A 60 -3.92 3.17 12.91
N GLY A 61 -4.73 3.37 13.95
CA GLY A 61 -4.77 4.63 14.70
C GLY A 61 -6.01 4.75 15.59
N ARG A 62 -6.11 5.84 16.35
CA ARG A 62 -7.29 6.11 17.19
C ARG A 62 -8.41 6.63 16.28
N LYS A 63 -9.58 5.99 16.31
CA LYS A 63 -10.78 6.52 15.63
C LYS A 63 -11.19 7.83 16.30
N GLU A 64 -11.46 8.85 15.48
CA GLU A 64 -11.79 10.19 15.95
C GLU A 64 -12.93 10.78 15.09
N PRO A 65 -13.98 11.33 15.71
CA PRO A 65 -15.05 11.98 14.98
C PRO A 65 -14.55 13.26 14.30
N HIS A 66 -15.04 13.51 13.09
CA HIS A 66 -14.81 14.75 12.39
C HIS A 66 -15.66 15.86 13.00
N GLU A 67 -15.04 17.00 13.29
CA GLU A 67 -15.74 18.22 13.71
C GLU A 67 -16.73 18.70 12.64
N TYR A 68 -16.35 18.53 11.37
CA TYR A 68 -17.17 18.83 10.21
C TYR A 68 -17.24 17.59 9.32
N PRO A 69 -18.43 17.02 9.06
CA PRO A 69 -18.58 15.79 8.27
C PRO A 69 -17.95 15.87 6.87
N ALA A 70 -17.13 14.90 6.52
CA ALA A 70 -16.43 14.78 5.25
C ALA A 70 -17.24 13.91 4.26
N LEU A 71 -18.27 14.53 3.69
CA LEU A 71 -19.17 13.89 2.71
C LEU A 71 -18.51 13.73 1.34
N SER A 72 -19.03 12.80 0.55
CA SER A 72 -18.58 12.57 -0.83
C SER A 72 -19.25 13.56 -1.80
N LEU A 73 -18.77 13.64 -3.04
CA LEU A 73 -19.38 14.47 -4.10
C LEU A 73 -20.28 13.65 -5.02
N ALA A 74 -21.38 14.25 -5.49
CA ALA A 74 -22.16 13.67 -6.58
C ALA A 74 -21.33 13.65 -7.87
N LYS A 75 -21.49 12.61 -8.71
CA LYS A 75 -20.70 12.42 -9.93
C LYS A 75 -21.55 12.77 -11.17
N THR A 76 -20.92 13.34 -12.19
CA THR A 76 -21.51 13.46 -13.54
C THR A 76 -20.43 13.32 -14.61
N LYS A 77 -20.81 12.85 -15.81
CA LYS A 77 -19.99 12.90 -17.03
C LYS A 77 -20.50 13.94 -18.04
N SER A 78 -21.56 14.69 -17.70
CA SER A 78 -22.28 15.58 -18.61
C SER A 78 -22.02 17.05 -18.27
N VAL A 79 -21.46 17.79 -19.21
CA VAL A 79 -21.24 19.25 -19.08
C VAL A 79 -22.58 19.99 -18.96
N GLN A 80 -23.62 19.50 -19.61
CA GLN A 80 -24.96 20.08 -19.50
C GLN A 80 -25.50 19.96 -18.07
N ASP A 81 -25.23 18.85 -17.38
CA ASP A 81 -25.66 18.67 -15.99
C ASP A 81 -24.87 19.56 -15.04
N VAL A 82 -23.59 19.80 -15.32
CA VAL A 82 -22.78 20.80 -14.58
C VAL A 82 -23.38 22.20 -14.75
N ALA A 83 -23.74 22.59 -15.99
CA ALA A 83 -24.34 23.90 -16.27
C ALA A 83 -25.69 24.08 -15.57
N LYS A 84 -26.54 23.05 -15.61
CA LYS A 84 -27.82 23.02 -14.87
C LYS A 84 -27.60 23.08 -13.36
N TRP A 85 -26.61 22.33 -12.85
CA TRP A 85 -26.28 22.35 -11.43
C TRP A 85 -25.87 23.75 -11.01
N ALA A 86 -24.95 24.39 -11.75
CA ALA A 86 -24.43 25.72 -11.43
C ALA A 86 -25.48 26.84 -11.47
N ASP A 87 -26.56 26.69 -12.24
CA ASP A 87 -27.72 27.59 -12.27
C ASP A 87 -27.34 29.08 -12.42
N GLY A 88 -26.39 29.36 -13.32
CA GLY A 88 -25.90 30.71 -13.61
C GLY A 88 -25.05 31.36 -12.52
N ARG A 89 -24.72 30.64 -11.44
CA ARG A 89 -23.87 31.16 -10.34
C ARG A 89 -22.40 30.91 -10.63
N PRO A 90 -21.49 31.84 -10.27
CA PRO A 90 -20.05 31.61 -10.42
C PRO A 90 -19.59 30.32 -9.73
N VAL A 91 -18.79 29.54 -10.44
CA VAL A 91 -18.21 28.28 -9.96
C VAL A 91 -16.71 28.27 -10.14
N TRP A 92 -16.04 27.37 -9.42
CA TRP A 92 -14.64 27.06 -9.57
C TRP A 92 -14.47 25.61 -10.03
N LEU A 93 -13.57 25.41 -10.99
CA LEU A 93 -13.04 24.12 -11.42
C LEU A 93 -11.69 23.90 -10.74
N SER A 94 -11.42 22.67 -10.30
CA SER A 94 -10.11 22.26 -9.76
C SER A 94 -9.82 20.80 -10.06
N TRP A 95 -8.55 20.38 -9.94
CA TRP A 95 -8.18 18.98 -10.08
C TRP A 95 -8.93 18.09 -9.09
N LYS A 96 -9.60 17.04 -9.58
CA LYS A 96 -10.04 15.94 -8.73
C LYS A 96 -8.86 14.99 -8.55
N LEU A 97 -8.06 15.28 -7.53
CA LEU A 97 -6.90 14.49 -7.17
C LEU A 97 -7.33 13.07 -6.76
N ASP A 98 -6.63 12.07 -7.28
CA ASP A 98 -6.91 10.67 -7.02
C ASP A 98 -5.99 10.12 -5.92
N GLY A 99 -6.34 10.44 -4.69
CA GLY A 99 -5.59 10.05 -3.50
C GLY A 99 -6.51 9.71 -2.34
N LEU A 100 -6.08 10.03 -1.12
CA LEU A 100 -6.86 9.82 0.10
C LEU A 100 -7.11 11.16 0.81
N THR A 101 -8.37 11.51 1.02
CA THR A 101 -8.73 12.73 1.74
C THR A 101 -8.26 12.67 3.19
N LEU A 102 -7.51 13.71 3.59
CA LEU A 102 -7.11 13.99 4.96
C LEU A 102 -7.70 15.32 5.43
N VAL A 103 -8.17 15.33 6.67
CA VAL A 103 -8.59 16.53 7.41
C VAL A 103 -7.43 16.92 8.33
N VAL A 104 -6.90 18.12 8.11
CA VAL A 104 -5.75 18.66 8.84
C VAL A 104 -6.20 19.86 9.66
N THR A 105 -5.95 19.81 10.96
CA THR A 105 -6.33 20.86 11.91
C THR A 105 -5.09 21.56 12.45
N TYR A 106 -5.16 22.89 12.50
CA TYR A 106 -4.17 23.74 13.15
C TYR A 106 -4.82 24.58 14.24
N ASP A 107 -4.18 24.61 15.41
CA ASP A 107 -4.59 25.46 16.53
C ASP A 107 -3.45 26.39 16.90
N GLY A 108 -3.74 27.70 16.91
CA GLY A 108 -2.73 28.73 17.20
C GLY A 108 -1.53 28.67 16.24
N GLY A 109 -1.77 28.23 15.00
CA GLY A 109 -0.75 28.09 13.96
C GLY A 109 0.13 26.86 14.10
N ARG A 110 -0.21 25.89 14.97
CA ARG A 110 0.51 24.61 15.10
C ARG A 110 -0.36 23.47 14.63
N LEU A 111 0.24 22.51 13.92
CA LEU A 111 -0.44 21.28 13.55
C LEU A 111 -0.88 20.54 14.81
N THR A 112 -2.17 20.25 14.93
CA THR A 112 -2.72 19.51 16.07
C THR A 112 -3.28 18.17 15.67
N LYS A 113 -3.87 18.05 14.46
CA LYS A 113 -4.51 16.81 14.02
C LYS A 113 -4.35 16.57 12.53
N VAL A 114 -4.15 15.30 12.18
CA VAL A 114 -4.34 14.77 10.83
C VAL A 114 -5.24 13.54 10.94
N VAL A 115 -6.41 13.59 10.29
CA VAL A 115 -7.43 12.55 10.38
C VAL A 115 -7.81 12.10 8.97
N THR A 116 -7.83 10.78 8.73
CA THR A 116 -8.32 10.22 7.46
C THR A 116 -9.83 10.47 7.31
N ARG A 117 -10.37 10.38 6.10
CA ARG A 117 -11.82 10.51 5.89
C ARG A 117 -12.65 9.48 6.68
N GLY A 118 -12.23 8.21 6.68
CA GLY A 118 -13.04 7.10 7.17
C GLY A 118 -14.42 7.06 6.50
N ASP A 119 -15.47 6.90 7.31
CA ASP A 119 -16.87 6.89 6.85
C ASP A 119 -17.46 8.30 6.63
N GLY A 120 -16.64 9.34 6.76
CA GLY A 120 -17.06 10.74 6.63
C GLY A 120 -17.58 11.36 7.94
N GLN A 121 -17.92 10.56 8.95
CA GLN A 121 -18.25 11.04 10.31
C GLN A 121 -17.13 10.75 11.29
N VAL A 122 -16.48 9.60 11.17
CA VAL A 122 -15.38 9.13 12.00
C VAL A 122 -14.22 8.72 11.10
N GLY A 123 -13.07 9.35 11.32
CA GLY A 123 -11.82 9.02 10.66
C GLY A 123 -10.83 8.34 11.60
N THR A 124 -9.64 8.06 11.08
CA THR A 124 -8.52 7.56 11.86
C THR A 124 -7.51 8.69 12.08
N ASN A 125 -7.19 8.99 13.34
CA ASN A 125 -6.15 9.95 13.67
C ASN A 125 -4.77 9.34 13.37
N ILE A 126 -4.10 9.95 12.38
CA ILE A 126 -2.79 9.59 11.88
C ILE A 126 -1.79 10.74 12.06
N THR A 127 -2.01 11.62 13.04
CA THR A 127 -1.14 12.79 13.31
C THR A 127 0.32 12.39 13.50
N HIS A 128 0.57 11.20 14.06
CA HIS A 128 1.92 10.64 14.22
C HIS A 128 2.67 10.43 12.89
N LEU A 129 1.96 10.30 11.77
CA LEU A 129 2.54 10.16 10.42
C LEU A 129 2.80 11.50 9.73
N ALA A 130 2.31 12.62 10.27
CA ALA A 130 2.31 13.91 9.58
C ALA A 130 3.70 14.37 9.11
N ALA A 131 4.74 14.12 9.91
CA ALA A 131 6.13 14.45 9.58
C ALA A 131 6.69 13.67 8.37
N GLY A 132 6.00 12.63 7.92
CA GLY A 132 6.32 11.86 6.71
C GLY A 132 5.49 12.26 5.49
N ILE A 133 4.52 13.16 5.65
CA ILE A 133 3.64 13.62 4.58
C ILE A 133 4.07 15.02 4.16
N SER A 134 4.60 15.13 2.95
CA SER A 134 4.99 16.43 2.40
C SER A 134 3.78 17.33 2.19
N GLY A 135 3.93 18.64 2.36
CA GLY A 135 2.82 19.59 2.19
C GLY A 135 1.96 19.82 3.44
N ILE A 136 2.20 19.07 4.54
CA ILE A 136 1.66 19.36 5.87
C ILE A 136 2.77 20.01 6.72
N PRO A 137 2.85 21.35 6.80
CA PRO A 137 3.83 21.99 7.67
C PRO A 137 3.46 21.84 9.15
N ASP A 138 4.44 21.73 10.04
CA ASP A 138 4.16 21.71 11.49
C ASP A 138 3.62 23.05 12.02
N ARG A 139 3.89 24.14 11.29
CA ARG A 139 3.49 25.51 11.65
C ARG A 139 3.00 26.30 10.45
N LEU A 140 1.99 27.13 10.69
CA LEU A 140 1.42 28.08 9.73
C LEU A 140 1.38 29.49 10.33
N ALA A 141 1.30 30.50 9.46
CA ALA A 141 1.12 31.90 9.86
C ALA A 141 -0.31 32.21 10.35
N ALA A 142 -1.23 31.24 10.28
CA ALA A 142 -2.59 31.38 10.76
C ALA A 142 -2.65 31.43 12.30
N LYS A 143 -3.52 32.28 12.83
CA LYS A 143 -3.85 32.33 14.26
C LYS A 143 -5.25 31.75 14.45
N GLY A 144 -5.51 31.16 15.63
CA GLY A 144 -6.80 30.55 15.95
C GLY A 144 -6.93 29.11 15.46
N HIS A 145 -8.18 28.65 15.35
CA HIS A 145 -8.56 27.32 14.89
C HIS A 145 -8.77 27.30 13.37
N LEU A 146 -8.13 26.34 12.69
CA LEU A 146 -8.16 26.19 11.25
C LEU A 146 -8.34 24.71 10.88
N VAL A 147 -9.35 24.40 10.07
CA VAL A 147 -9.62 23.04 9.58
C VAL A 147 -9.56 23.04 8.06
N VAL A 148 -8.62 22.29 7.51
CA VAL A 148 -8.35 22.23 6.07
C VAL A 148 -8.48 20.80 5.59
N ARG A 149 -9.17 20.62 4.46
CA ARG A 149 -9.21 19.33 3.75
C ARG A 149 -8.29 19.38 2.55
N GLY A 150 -7.61 18.27 2.34
CA GLY A 150 -6.75 18.06 1.19
C GLY A 150 -6.63 16.59 0.85
N GLU A 151 -6.05 16.31 -0.30
CA GLU A 151 -5.86 14.96 -0.80
C GLU A 151 -4.40 14.56 -0.62
N ALA A 152 -4.16 13.41 0.01
CA ALA A 152 -2.86 12.77 0.07
C ALA A 152 -2.64 11.95 -1.21
N VAL A 153 -1.68 12.35 -2.03
CA VAL A 153 -1.37 11.81 -3.36
C VAL A 153 0.11 11.43 -3.48
N ILE A 154 0.41 10.58 -4.46
CA ILE A 154 1.78 10.21 -4.85
C ILE A 154 1.91 10.54 -6.33
N SER A 155 3.02 11.14 -6.74
CA SER A 155 3.24 11.48 -8.16
C SER A 155 3.43 10.23 -9.01
N TYR A 156 3.24 10.34 -10.34
CA TYR A 156 3.51 9.22 -11.24
C TYR A 156 4.96 8.75 -11.15
N ALA A 157 5.91 9.69 -11.13
CA ALA A 157 7.33 9.38 -11.07
C ALA A 157 7.69 8.65 -9.76
N ASP A 158 7.16 9.11 -8.63
CA ASP A 158 7.41 8.46 -7.33
C ASP A 158 6.76 7.07 -7.26
N PHE A 159 5.56 6.90 -7.84
CA PHE A 159 4.91 5.59 -7.91
C PHE A 159 5.68 4.60 -8.78
N GLU A 160 6.10 5.01 -9.97
CA GLU A 160 6.91 4.19 -10.88
C GLU A 160 8.25 3.80 -10.22
N ALA A 161 8.92 4.76 -9.57
CA ALA A 161 10.15 4.48 -8.83
C ALA A 161 9.93 3.51 -7.65
N PHE A 162 8.80 3.64 -6.92
CA PHE A 162 8.45 2.74 -5.83
C PHE A 162 8.18 1.32 -6.34
N GLN A 163 7.48 1.15 -7.45
CA GLN A 163 7.16 -0.16 -8.03
C GLN A 163 8.40 -0.91 -8.50
N VAL A 164 9.42 -0.20 -8.98
CA VAL A 164 10.70 -0.80 -9.38
C VAL A 164 11.51 -1.27 -8.17
N THR A 165 11.38 -0.59 -7.02
CA THR A 165 12.22 -0.81 -5.84
C THR A 165 11.57 -1.68 -4.76
N SER A 166 10.25 -1.76 -4.74
CA SER A 166 9.46 -2.49 -3.75
C SER A 166 9.04 -3.89 -4.21
N GLN A 167 8.87 -4.81 -3.27
CA GLN A 167 8.21 -6.11 -3.51
C GLN A 167 6.69 -6.03 -3.37
N GLU A 168 6.16 -4.90 -2.91
CA GLU A 168 4.74 -4.64 -2.82
C GLU A 168 4.22 -4.13 -4.17
N GLU A 169 3.45 -4.97 -4.86
CA GLU A 169 2.77 -4.58 -6.09
C GLU A 169 1.48 -3.82 -5.74
N PHE A 170 1.45 -2.53 -6.06
CA PHE A 170 0.22 -1.72 -5.99
C PHE A 170 -0.37 -1.56 -7.39
N ALA A 171 -1.70 -1.63 -7.53
CA ALA A 171 -2.31 -1.50 -8.85
C ALA A 171 -2.22 -0.07 -9.40
N ASN A 172 -2.24 0.94 -8.53
CA ASN A 172 -2.19 2.36 -8.91
C ASN A 172 -1.63 3.25 -7.77
N PRO A 173 -1.28 4.52 -8.05
CA PRO A 173 -0.78 5.46 -7.05
C PRO A 173 -1.73 5.68 -5.86
N ARG A 174 -3.05 5.63 -6.07
CA ARG A 174 -4.06 5.77 -5.02
C ARG A 174 -3.97 4.63 -4.00
N ASN A 175 -3.80 3.38 -4.47
CA ASN A 175 -3.62 2.23 -3.57
C ASN A 175 -2.31 2.35 -2.80
N LEU A 176 -1.23 2.81 -3.45
CA LEU A 176 0.02 3.07 -2.74
C LEU A 176 -0.20 4.14 -1.66
N ALA A 177 -0.90 5.25 -1.96
CA ALA A 177 -1.22 6.28 -0.97
C ALA A 177 -2.05 5.72 0.20
N SER A 178 -3.08 4.92 -0.07
CA SER A 178 -3.89 4.27 0.97
C SER A 178 -3.07 3.32 1.85
N GLY A 179 -2.28 2.43 1.23
CA GLY A 179 -1.39 1.52 1.94
C GLY A 179 -0.34 2.26 2.77
N SER A 180 0.14 3.40 2.28
CA SER A 180 1.08 4.27 2.98
C SER A 180 0.51 4.83 4.28
N LEU A 181 -0.77 5.22 4.27
CA LEU A 181 -1.43 5.75 5.47
C LEU A 181 -1.71 4.69 6.54
N ALA A 182 -1.69 3.41 6.18
CA ALA A 182 -1.84 2.29 7.11
C ALA A 182 -0.53 1.89 7.83
N LEU A 183 0.60 2.50 7.46
CA LEU A 183 1.90 2.26 8.07
C LEU A 183 1.95 2.76 9.52
N LYS A 184 2.86 2.17 10.31
CA LYS A 184 2.98 2.47 11.74
C LYS A 184 4.08 3.48 12.06
N SER A 185 4.99 3.73 11.13
CA SER A 185 6.16 4.58 11.35
C SER A 185 6.34 5.59 10.22
N VAL A 186 6.89 6.75 10.58
CA VAL A 186 7.18 7.84 9.65
C VAL A 186 8.31 7.41 8.70
N GLU A 187 9.23 6.60 9.20
CA GLU A 187 10.42 6.09 8.51
C GLU A 187 10.06 5.16 7.35
N GLU A 188 8.98 4.38 7.48
CA GLU A 188 8.43 3.55 6.40
C GLU A 188 7.62 4.38 5.39
N LEU A 189 7.05 5.51 5.82
CA LEU A 189 6.22 6.39 4.99
C LEU A 189 7.05 7.30 4.08
N LYS A 190 8.16 7.86 4.60
CA LYS A 190 9.02 8.82 3.87
C LYS A 190 9.44 8.35 2.48
N PRO A 191 9.89 7.09 2.26
CA PRO A 191 10.27 6.60 0.94
C PRO A 191 9.11 6.50 -0.07
N ARG A 192 7.85 6.58 0.38
CA ARG A 192 6.67 6.54 -0.49
C ARG A 192 6.29 7.93 -1.05
N HIS A 193 7.01 8.98 -0.63
CA HIS A 193 6.88 10.35 -1.14
C HIS A 193 5.44 10.89 -1.14
N LEU A 194 4.67 10.56 -0.08
CA LEU A 194 3.29 11.02 0.04
C LEU A 194 3.25 12.55 0.18
N ARG A 195 2.41 13.20 -0.63
CA ARG A 195 2.17 14.64 -0.59
C ARG A 195 0.72 14.95 -0.34
N TRP A 196 0.43 15.83 0.60
CA TRP A 196 -0.89 16.37 0.84
C TRP A 196 -1.07 17.70 0.10
N ILE A 197 -2.18 17.82 -0.65
CA ILE A 197 -2.54 19.02 -1.39
C ILE A 197 -3.89 19.53 -0.88
N PRO A 198 -3.94 20.69 -0.20
CA PRO A 198 -5.19 21.26 0.30
C PRO A 198 -6.14 21.65 -0.83
N PHE A 199 -7.40 21.20 -0.76
CA PHE A 199 -8.43 21.51 -1.75
C PHE A 199 -9.61 22.30 -1.20
N THR A 200 -9.79 22.40 0.13
CA THR A 200 -10.80 23.31 0.70
C THR A 200 -10.50 23.70 2.13
N LEU A 201 -10.76 24.97 2.45
CA LEU A 201 -10.81 25.47 3.82
C LEU A 201 -12.21 25.25 4.37
N VAL A 202 -12.31 24.39 5.38
CA VAL A 202 -13.58 24.05 6.01
C VAL A 202 -13.95 25.09 7.06
N HIS A 203 -13.00 25.43 7.92
CA HIS A 203 -13.18 26.40 9.00
C HIS A 203 -11.94 27.26 9.20
N ALA A 204 -12.18 28.53 9.51
CA ALA A 204 -11.22 29.45 10.10
C ALA A 204 -11.98 30.36 11.08
N ASP A 205 -11.31 30.87 12.11
CA ASP A 205 -11.88 31.87 13.05
C ASP A 205 -12.15 33.25 12.42
N ARG A 206 -12.16 33.31 11.09
CA ARG A 206 -12.56 34.48 10.30
C ARG A 206 -13.54 34.04 9.22
N GLU A 207 -14.54 34.87 9.00
CA GLU A 207 -15.52 34.60 7.95
C GLU A 207 -14.91 34.88 6.57
N ILE A 208 -14.99 33.88 5.68
CA ILE A 208 -14.57 33.97 4.27
C ILE A 208 -15.65 33.28 3.44
N ARG A 209 -16.43 34.08 2.70
CA ARG A 209 -17.62 33.59 1.98
C ARG A 209 -17.39 33.11 0.56
N SER A 210 -16.27 33.50 -0.05
CA SER A 210 -15.88 33.03 -1.38
C SER A 210 -14.97 31.81 -1.26
N TRP A 211 -15.27 30.73 -1.99
CA TRP A 211 -14.38 29.57 -2.07
C TRP A 211 -13.03 29.96 -2.65
N GLY A 212 -13.00 30.80 -3.69
CA GLY A 212 -11.75 31.34 -4.24
C GLY A 212 -10.91 32.05 -3.19
N ALA A 213 -11.53 32.96 -2.44
CA ALA A 213 -10.87 33.71 -1.36
C ALA A 213 -10.38 32.80 -0.22
N ARG A 214 -11.09 31.70 0.06
CA ARG A 214 -10.63 30.68 1.02
C ARG A 214 -9.34 30.02 0.56
N MET A 215 -9.25 29.69 -0.73
CA MET A 215 -8.07 29.07 -1.30
C MET A 215 -6.89 30.06 -1.42
N ASP A 216 -7.16 31.32 -1.72
CA ASP A 216 -6.17 32.40 -1.69
C ASP A 216 -5.62 32.61 -0.27
N TYR A 217 -6.49 32.51 0.75
CA TYR A 217 -6.06 32.57 2.14
C TYR A 217 -5.13 31.42 2.51
N LEU A 218 -5.44 30.17 2.11
CA LEU A 218 -4.54 29.02 2.31
C LEU A 218 -3.15 29.28 1.68
N ALA A 219 -3.10 29.83 0.46
CA ALA A 219 -1.85 30.22 -0.18
C ALA A 219 -1.08 31.28 0.62
N SER A 220 -1.78 32.32 1.12
CA SER A 220 -1.18 33.40 1.89
C SER A 220 -0.54 32.96 3.22
N ILE A 221 -1.01 31.85 3.79
CA ILE A 221 -0.48 31.29 5.05
C ILE A 221 0.57 30.19 4.83
N GLY A 222 0.97 29.94 3.58
CA GLY A 222 2.06 29.03 3.23
C GLY A 222 1.64 27.63 2.77
N LEU A 223 0.35 27.41 2.48
CA LEU A 223 -0.14 26.14 1.93
C LEU A 223 -0.27 26.19 0.40
N ALA A 224 0.28 25.20 -0.28
CA ALA A 224 0.14 25.07 -1.74
C ALA A 224 -1.22 24.43 -2.08
N ALA A 225 -2.25 25.26 -2.17
CA ALA A 225 -3.61 24.82 -2.46
C ALA A 225 -3.76 24.29 -3.90
N VAL A 226 -4.76 23.42 -4.12
CA VAL A 226 -5.05 22.84 -5.43
C VAL A 226 -5.24 23.92 -6.48
N GLU A 227 -4.72 23.64 -7.67
CA GLU A 227 -4.92 24.47 -8.83
C GLU A 227 -6.41 24.59 -9.16
N ARG A 228 -6.82 25.80 -9.57
CA ARG A 228 -8.23 26.14 -9.80
C ARG A 228 -8.41 27.19 -10.88
N GLU A 229 -9.56 27.17 -11.52
CA GLU A 229 -10.02 28.15 -12.50
C GLU A 229 -11.43 28.62 -12.14
N ARG A 230 -11.66 29.94 -12.19
CA ARG A 230 -12.98 30.54 -11.95
C ARG A 230 -13.77 30.63 -13.25
N ILE A 231 -15.05 30.27 -13.19
CA ILE A 231 -16.01 30.44 -14.28
C ILE A 231 -17.15 31.32 -13.78
N ASP A 232 -17.14 32.59 -14.19
CA ASP A 232 -18.17 33.55 -13.77
C ASP A 232 -19.54 33.25 -14.39
N GLU A 233 -19.56 32.85 -15.66
CA GLU A 233 -20.77 32.52 -16.41
C GLU A 233 -20.75 31.03 -16.80
N PRO A 234 -21.30 30.12 -15.98
CA PRO A 234 -21.24 28.67 -16.19
C PRO A 234 -22.23 28.18 -17.27
N THR A 235 -22.23 28.82 -18.44
CA THR A 235 -22.96 28.31 -19.60
C THR A 235 -22.35 26.99 -20.07
N GLN A 236 -23.13 26.15 -20.76
CA GLN A 236 -22.62 24.90 -21.31
C GLN A 236 -21.38 25.12 -22.20
N ALA A 237 -21.35 26.20 -22.99
CA ALA A 237 -20.21 26.54 -23.85
C ALA A 237 -18.97 26.91 -23.05
N ASN A 238 -19.10 27.78 -22.03
CA ASN A 238 -17.96 28.22 -21.20
C ASN A 238 -17.39 27.06 -20.37
N LEU A 239 -18.26 26.22 -19.81
CA LEU A 239 -17.86 25.03 -19.07
C LEU A 239 -17.17 24.00 -19.97
N GLN A 240 -17.70 23.77 -21.18
CA GLN A 240 -17.05 22.87 -22.14
C GLN A 240 -15.66 23.38 -22.49
N ALA A 241 -15.53 24.67 -22.84
CA ALA A 241 -14.24 25.25 -23.18
C ALA A 241 -13.24 25.18 -22.02
N ALA A 242 -13.70 25.33 -20.77
CA ALA A 242 -12.85 25.13 -19.59
C ALA A 242 -12.43 23.67 -19.47
N ILE A 243 -13.38 22.74 -19.47
CA ILE A 243 -13.11 21.30 -19.37
C ILE A 243 -12.14 20.84 -20.48
N ASP A 244 -12.25 21.35 -21.70
CA ASP A 244 -11.34 21.05 -22.80
C ASP A 244 -9.91 21.52 -22.50
N ARG A 245 -9.74 22.73 -21.94
CA ARG A 245 -8.42 23.23 -21.48
C ARG A 245 -7.83 22.32 -20.41
N TRP A 246 -8.60 21.95 -19.39
CA TRP A 246 -8.12 21.03 -18.35
C TRP A 246 -7.81 19.65 -18.92
N THR A 247 -8.58 19.17 -19.89
CA THR A 247 -8.38 17.88 -20.55
C THR A 247 -7.06 17.87 -21.33
N ALA A 248 -6.74 18.93 -22.08
CA ALA A 248 -5.46 19.06 -22.77
C ALA A 248 -4.27 18.93 -21.80
N ARG A 249 -4.38 19.54 -20.62
CA ARG A 249 -3.32 19.49 -19.59
C ARG A 249 -3.14 18.11 -18.96
N VAL A 250 -4.19 17.28 -18.94
CA VAL A 250 -4.08 15.86 -18.56
C VAL A 250 -3.35 15.07 -19.64
N VAL A 251 -3.70 15.30 -20.91
CA VAL A 251 -3.05 14.67 -22.07
C VAL A 251 -1.54 14.97 -22.10
N ASP A 252 -1.19 16.24 -21.88
CA ASP A 252 0.19 16.72 -21.86
C ASP A 252 0.95 16.36 -20.57
N ARG A 253 0.29 15.66 -19.62
CA ARG A 253 0.83 15.27 -18.31
C ARG A 253 1.43 16.44 -17.52
N GLU A 254 0.81 17.62 -17.61
CA GLU A 254 1.30 18.80 -16.90
C GLU A 254 1.17 18.66 -15.38
N ASN A 255 0.10 18.00 -14.92
CA ASN A 255 -0.07 17.70 -13.50
C ASN A 255 0.69 16.39 -13.16
N PRO A 256 1.68 16.42 -12.24
CA PRO A 256 2.46 15.23 -11.90
C PRO A 256 1.69 14.21 -11.05
N TYR A 257 0.49 14.55 -10.58
CA TYR A 257 -0.33 13.73 -9.70
C TYR A 257 -1.48 13.03 -10.45
N PRO A 258 -1.90 11.84 -9.99
CA PRO A 258 -3.07 11.15 -10.50
C PRO A 258 -4.32 12.01 -10.31
N VAL A 259 -5.10 12.13 -11.39
CA VAL A 259 -6.39 12.83 -11.40
C VAL A 259 -7.44 11.97 -12.06
N ASP A 260 -8.60 11.88 -11.43
CA ASP A 260 -9.70 11.05 -11.90
C ASP A 260 -10.92 11.88 -12.34
N GLY A 261 -10.76 13.20 -12.47
CA GLY A 261 -11.76 14.15 -12.92
C GLY A 261 -11.45 15.60 -12.57
N LEU A 262 -12.49 16.43 -12.59
CA LEU A 262 -12.50 17.79 -12.06
C LEU A 262 -13.52 17.91 -10.94
N VAL A 263 -13.26 18.80 -9.99
CA VAL A 263 -14.22 19.19 -8.95
C VAL A 263 -14.77 20.57 -9.29
N VAL A 264 -16.10 20.68 -9.31
CA VAL A 264 -16.84 21.91 -9.50
C VAL A 264 -17.47 22.32 -8.17
N VAL A 265 -17.22 23.55 -7.71
CA VAL A 265 -17.80 24.10 -6.48
C VAL A 265 -18.33 25.50 -6.71
N TYR A 266 -19.33 25.93 -5.95
CA TYR A 266 -19.77 27.33 -5.98
C TYR A 266 -18.71 28.25 -5.39
N ASP A 267 -18.63 29.46 -5.93
CA ASP A 267 -17.88 30.53 -5.27
C ASP A 267 -18.55 30.93 -3.95
N ASP A 268 -19.88 31.05 -3.93
CA ASP A 268 -20.65 31.41 -2.75
C ASP A 268 -20.79 30.22 -1.78
N THR A 269 -20.06 30.29 -0.65
CA THR A 269 -20.05 29.22 0.35
C THR A 269 -21.33 29.16 1.18
N ASP A 270 -22.02 30.29 1.33
CA ASP A 270 -23.28 30.34 2.08
C ASP A 270 -24.36 29.63 1.27
N TYR A 271 -24.42 29.90 -0.04
CA TYR A 271 -25.27 29.16 -0.96
C TYR A 271 -24.94 27.67 -0.96
N ALA A 272 -23.66 27.29 -1.03
CA ALA A 272 -23.24 25.89 -0.98
C ALA A 272 -23.72 25.14 0.28
N GLN A 273 -23.73 25.82 1.44
CA GLN A 273 -24.19 25.26 2.72
C GLN A 273 -25.70 25.02 2.79
N THR A 274 -26.50 25.69 1.96
CA THR A 274 -27.97 25.47 1.90
C THR A 274 -28.36 24.14 1.26
N GLY A 275 -27.41 23.36 0.74
CA GLY A 275 -27.69 22.07 0.13
C GLY A 275 -28.15 21.04 1.16
N SER A 276 -29.27 20.37 0.88
CA SER A 276 -29.70 19.21 1.66
C SER A 276 -28.69 18.07 1.53
N VAL A 277 -28.43 17.39 2.65
CA VAL A 277 -27.66 16.14 2.68
C VAL A 277 -28.58 15.00 2.27
N THR A 278 -28.28 14.36 1.14
CA THR A 278 -29.01 13.19 0.64
C THR A 278 -28.06 11.98 0.72
N GLY A 279 -28.22 11.14 1.74
CA GLY A 279 -27.29 10.03 2.00
C GLY A 279 -25.86 10.53 2.23
N HIS A 280 -24.97 10.33 1.26
CA HIS A 280 -23.52 10.61 1.34
C HIS A 280 -23.04 11.88 0.70
N HIS A 281 -23.95 12.61 0.06
CA HIS A 281 -23.62 13.78 -0.74
C HIS A 281 -24.46 14.96 -0.27
N ALA A 282 -23.84 16.13 -0.18
CA ALA A 282 -24.56 17.39 -0.02
C ALA A 282 -24.81 17.97 -1.41
N THR A 283 -26.09 18.15 -1.75
CA THR A 283 -26.57 18.52 -3.11
C THR A 283 -25.93 19.78 -3.69
N ARG A 284 -25.45 20.70 -2.83
CA ARG A 284 -24.80 21.96 -3.24
C ARG A 284 -23.35 22.11 -2.77
N ALA A 285 -22.76 21.10 -2.12
CA ALA A 285 -21.39 21.20 -1.61
C ALA A 285 -20.31 21.07 -2.72
N GLY A 286 -20.66 20.49 -3.86
CA GLY A 286 -19.80 20.36 -5.02
C GLY A 286 -20.23 19.21 -5.92
N LEU A 287 -19.66 19.16 -7.12
CA LEU A 287 -19.94 18.17 -8.16
C LEU A 287 -18.61 17.64 -8.72
N ALA A 288 -18.47 16.31 -8.80
CA ALA A 288 -17.34 15.65 -9.44
C ALA A 288 -17.64 15.41 -10.92
N PHE A 289 -16.99 16.17 -11.79
CA PHE A 289 -17.01 15.92 -13.23
C PHE A 289 -15.99 14.83 -13.57
N LYS A 290 -16.46 13.69 -14.08
CA LYS A 290 -15.64 12.58 -14.55
C LYS A 290 -15.49 12.68 -16.07
N TRP A 291 -14.27 12.53 -16.57
CA TRP A 291 -14.06 12.38 -18.01
C TRP A 291 -14.74 11.09 -18.51
N GLN A 292 -15.15 11.09 -19.78
CA GLN A 292 -15.55 9.86 -20.46
C GLN A 292 -14.32 8.94 -20.57
N ASP A 293 -14.50 7.65 -20.30
CA ASP A 293 -13.45 6.64 -20.51
C ASP A 293 -13.38 6.40 -22.01
N GLU A 294 -12.24 6.69 -22.63
CA GLU A 294 -12.06 6.43 -24.06
C GLU A 294 -11.70 4.95 -24.20
N GLU A 295 -12.61 4.16 -24.75
CA GLU A 295 -12.30 2.80 -25.19
C GLU A 295 -11.69 2.88 -26.58
N ALA A 296 -10.56 2.20 -26.77
CA ALA A 296 -10.01 1.97 -28.10
C ALA A 296 -10.00 0.48 -28.38
N GLU A 297 -10.45 0.12 -29.58
CA GLU A 297 -10.27 -1.21 -30.11
C GLU A 297 -8.90 -1.31 -30.78
N THR A 298 -8.17 -2.38 -30.50
CA THR A 298 -6.85 -2.65 -31.06
C THR A 298 -6.69 -4.14 -31.32
N GLU A 299 -5.69 -4.50 -32.13
CA GLU A 299 -5.36 -5.89 -32.41
C GLU A 299 -4.12 -6.29 -31.60
N LEU A 300 -4.23 -7.41 -30.88
CA LEU A 300 -3.10 -8.04 -30.18
C LEU A 300 -2.06 -8.51 -31.21
N ASP A 301 -0.84 -7.99 -31.10
CA ASP A 301 0.29 -8.45 -31.91
C ASP A 301 0.92 -9.70 -31.27
N HIS A 302 1.28 -9.63 -29.99
CA HIS A 302 1.77 -10.78 -29.22
C HIS A 302 1.66 -10.54 -27.70
N VAL A 303 1.83 -11.61 -26.92
CA VAL A 303 2.00 -11.53 -25.47
C VAL A 303 3.47 -11.66 -25.14
N GLU A 304 4.05 -10.64 -24.52
CA GLU A 304 5.39 -10.66 -23.97
C GLU A 304 5.37 -11.25 -22.55
N TRP A 305 6.45 -11.94 -22.16
CA TRP A 305 6.51 -12.68 -20.91
C TRP A 305 7.64 -12.16 -20.03
N SER A 306 7.27 -11.35 -19.04
CA SER A 306 8.20 -10.75 -18.09
C SER A 306 8.54 -11.74 -16.97
N CYS A 307 9.82 -12.11 -16.83
CA CYS A 307 10.26 -13.06 -15.81
C CYS A 307 10.65 -12.35 -14.50
N ALA A 308 9.87 -12.60 -13.45
CA ALA A 308 10.18 -12.20 -12.08
C ALA A 308 10.61 -13.41 -11.23
N VAL A 309 10.88 -13.19 -9.93
CA VAL A 309 11.42 -14.21 -8.99
C VAL A 309 10.52 -15.42 -8.88
N SER A 310 9.22 -15.16 -8.72
CA SER A 310 8.21 -16.14 -8.35
C SER A 310 7.24 -16.46 -9.46
N ALA A 311 7.26 -15.71 -10.57
CA ALA A 311 6.33 -15.88 -11.67
C ALA A 311 6.85 -15.24 -12.98
N ILE A 312 6.30 -15.71 -14.09
CA ILE A 312 6.43 -15.14 -15.42
C ILE A 312 5.09 -14.48 -15.76
N SER A 313 5.08 -13.16 -15.83
CA SER A 313 3.86 -12.35 -15.99
C SER A 313 3.60 -12.00 -17.46
N PRO A 314 2.37 -12.19 -17.96
CA PRO A 314 2.00 -11.85 -19.32
C PRO A 314 1.75 -10.34 -19.50
N VAL A 315 2.25 -9.78 -20.60
CA VAL A 315 2.03 -8.39 -21.02
C VAL A 315 1.52 -8.39 -22.45
N ALA A 316 0.30 -7.87 -22.67
CA ALA A 316 -0.24 -7.71 -24.01
C ALA A 316 0.51 -6.60 -24.76
N VAL A 317 1.01 -6.91 -25.95
CA VAL A 317 1.56 -5.95 -26.91
C VAL A 317 0.62 -5.92 -28.10
N PHE A 318 0.11 -4.74 -28.44
CA PHE A 318 -0.93 -4.57 -29.45
C PHE A 318 -0.63 -3.38 -30.36
N ASN A 319 -1.37 -3.31 -31.46
CA ASN A 319 -1.23 -2.22 -32.42
C ASN A 319 -1.41 -0.87 -31.72
N PRO A 320 -0.52 0.12 -31.98
CA PRO A 320 -0.57 1.39 -31.28
C PRO A 320 -1.94 2.06 -31.44
N VAL A 321 -2.58 2.38 -30.32
CA VAL A 321 -3.84 3.14 -30.30
C VAL A 321 -3.67 4.45 -29.56
N MET A 322 -4.37 5.47 -30.04
CA MET A 322 -4.46 6.73 -29.35
C MET A 322 -5.54 6.61 -28.28
N LEU A 323 -5.12 6.76 -27.02
CA LEU A 323 -6.01 6.83 -25.87
C LEU A 323 -5.64 8.10 -25.12
N GLU A 324 -6.57 9.05 -25.05
CA GLU A 324 -6.40 10.29 -24.29
C GLU A 324 -5.10 10.98 -24.66
N GLY A 325 -4.90 11.17 -25.97
CA GLY A 325 -3.79 11.88 -26.57
C GLY A 325 -2.39 11.28 -26.41
N THR A 326 -2.24 10.08 -25.82
CA THR A 326 -0.98 9.34 -25.86
C THR A 326 -1.13 8.04 -26.62
N THR A 327 -0.07 7.65 -27.33
CA THR A 327 -0.02 6.35 -28.00
C THR A 327 0.25 5.23 -26.99
N VAL A 328 -0.71 4.33 -26.86
CA VAL A 328 -0.64 3.15 -26.01
C VAL A 328 -0.39 1.91 -26.87
N ARG A 329 0.56 1.06 -26.44
CA ARG A 329 0.98 -0.14 -27.18
C ARG A 329 1.06 -1.41 -26.32
N ARG A 330 0.92 -1.26 -25.00
CA ARG A 330 1.19 -2.33 -24.03
C ARG A 330 0.21 -2.23 -22.86
N ALA A 331 -0.24 -3.38 -22.35
CA ALA A 331 -1.02 -3.48 -21.10
C ALA A 331 -0.65 -4.75 -20.33
N ASN A 332 -0.54 -4.66 -19.01
CA ASN A 332 -0.25 -5.81 -18.15
C ASN A 332 -1.49 -6.71 -18.04
N LEU A 333 -1.31 -8.03 -18.21
CA LEU A 333 -2.38 -9.03 -18.07
C LEU A 333 -2.33 -9.74 -16.71
N CYS A 334 -1.45 -9.33 -15.80
CA CYS A 334 -1.30 -9.77 -14.42
C CYS A 334 -0.84 -11.22 -14.23
N ASN A 335 -1.65 -12.21 -14.65
CA ASN A 335 -1.39 -13.63 -14.43
C ASN A 335 -2.23 -14.50 -15.37
N ILE A 336 -2.03 -15.83 -15.32
CA ILE A 336 -2.73 -16.78 -16.20
C ILE A 336 -4.24 -16.78 -15.95
N SER A 337 -4.67 -16.71 -14.69
CA SER A 337 -6.09 -16.64 -14.35
C SER A 337 -6.79 -15.42 -14.98
N GLU A 338 -6.11 -14.27 -15.01
CA GLU A 338 -6.66 -13.06 -15.61
C GLU A 338 -6.71 -13.14 -17.14
N CYS A 339 -5.68 -13.71 -17.78
CA CYS A 339 -5.72 -13.99 -19.22
C CYS A 339 -6.91 -14.90 -19.60
N GLU A 340 -7.15 -15.94 -18.80
CA GLU A 340 -8.27 -16.86 -19.00
C GLU A 340 -9.62 -16.18 -18.73
N ARG A 341 -9.73 -15.37 -17.67
CA ARG A 341 -10.94 -14.60 -17.34
C ARG A 341 -11.32 -13.64 -18.45
N LEU A 342 -10.33 -12.93 -19.01
CA LEU A 342 -10.51 -12.01 -20.13
C LEU A 342 -10.76 -12.74 -21.46
N GLY A 343 -10.46 -14.04 -21.54
CA GLY A 343 -10.57 -14.81 -22.77
C GLY A 343 -9.54 -14.43 -23.82
N ILE A 344 -8.33 -14.03 -23.40
CA ILE A 344 -7.23 -13.66 -24.30
C ILE A 344 -6.99 -14.79 -25.30
N GLY A 345 -6.73 -14.45 -26.57
CA GLY A 345 -6.36 -15.38 -27.63
C GLY A 345 -4.89 -15.21 -28.05
N GLY A 346 -4.58 -15.68 -29.25
CA GLY A 346 -3.32 -15.43 -29.94
C GLY A 346 -3.29 -14.10 -30.70
N LYS A 347 -2.24 -13.93 -31.49
CA LYS A 347 -2.09 -12.79 -32.42
C LYS A 347 -3.33 -12.62 -33.30
N GLY A 348 -3.79 -11.38 -33.48
CA GLY A 348 -5.02 -11.06 -34.20
C GLY A 348 -6.25 -10.89 -33.30
N THR A 349 -6.15 -11.25 -32.01
CA THR A 349 -7.24 -11.04 -31.04
C THR A 349 -7.56 -9.55 -30.94
N GLU A 350 -8.82 -9.17 -31.16
CA GLU A 350 -9.27 -7.80 -30.99
C GLU A 350 -9.52 -7.52 -29.51
N LEU A 351 -8.77 -6.57 -28.97
CA LEU A 351 -8.81 -6.12 -27.59
C LEU A 351 -9.51 -4.79 -27.50
N VAL A 352 -10.27 -4.61 -26.42
CA VAL A 352 -10.73 -3.29 -26.02
C VAL A 352 -9.90 -2.85 -24.83
N VAL A 353 -9.18 -1.76 -25.04
CA VAL A 353 -8.25 -1.19 -24.08
C VAL A 353 -8.73 0.17 -23.62
N VAL A 354 -8.47 0.43 -22.34
CA VAL A 354 -8.71 1.73 -21.72
C VAL A 354 -7.46 2.14 -20.96
N LYS A 355 -7.38 3.42 -20.60
CA LYS A 355 -6.49 3.87 -19.54
C LYS A 355 -7.27 3.98 -18.24
N ALA A 356 -7.01 3.05 -17.33
CA ALA A 356 -7.49 3.18 -15.96
C ALA A 356 -6.93 4.49 -15.38
N ASN A 357 -7.82 5.33 -14.86
CA ASN A 357 -7.50 6.64 -14.26
C ASN A 357 -6.68 7.57 -15.18
N LYS A 358 -6.85 7.45 -16.51
CA LYS A 358 -6.12 8.22 -17.53
C LYS A 358 -4.62 7.90 -17.71
N ILE A 359 -4.10 6.85 -17.06
CA ILE A 359 -2.64 6.57 -17.07
C ILE A 359 -2.30 5.14 -17.44
N ILE A 360 -2.88 4.15 -16.76
CA ILE A 360 -2.42 2.76 -16.83
C ILE A 360 -3.24 2.02 -17.88
N PRO A 361 -2.64 1.59 -19.00
CA PRO A 361 -3.35 0.80 -19.99
C PRO A 361 -3.81 -0.53 -19.41
N LYS A 362 -5.07 -0.86 -19.64
CA LYS A 362 -5.67 -2.13 -19.23
C LYS A 362 -6.51 -2.69 -20.37
N VAL A 363 -6.44 -4.01 -20.56
CA VAL A 363 -7.42 -4.73 -21.39
C VAL A 363 -8.69 -4.90 -20.56
N VAL A 364 -9.80 -4.34 -21.04
CA VAL A 364 -11.10 -4.43 -20.38
C VAL A 364 -11.78 -5.73 -20.77
N ARG A 365 -11.77 -6.02 -22.08
CA ARG A 365 -12.42 -7.20 -22.67
C ARG A 365 -11.78 -7.56 -24.01
N VAL A 366 -12.02 -8.79 -24.43
CA VAL A 366 -11.77 -9.24 -25.80
C VAL A 366 -13.03 -9.02 -26.63
N ALA A 367 -12.93 -8.26 -27.73
CA ALA A 367 -14.03 -8.05 -28.67
C ALA A 367 -14.18 -9.26 -29.60
N ARG A 368 -13.06 -9.75 -30.15
CA ARG A 368 -13.00 -10.98 -30.95
C ARG A 368 -11.76 -11.78 -30.56
N LYS A 369 -11.97 -13.03 -30.16
CA LYS A 369 -10.88 -13.97 -29.87
C LYS A 369 -10.37 -14.59 -31.16
N GLU A 370 -9.06 -14.55 -31.38
CA GLU A 370 -8.39 -15.31 -32.44
C GLU A 370 -7.47 -16.36 -31.85
N GLY A 371 -7.56 -17.60 -32.31
CA GLY A 371 -6.73 -18.70 -31.80
C GLY A 371 -6.84 -18.95 -30.29
N GLU A 372 -5.87 -19.67 -29.74
CA GLU A 372 -5.79 -19.98 -28.31
C GLU A 372 -4.65 -19.22 -27.64
N PHE A 373 -4.86 -18.80 -26.39
CA PHE A 373 -3.78 -18.25 -25.57
C PHE A 373 -2.87 -19.38 -25.09
N LEU A 374 -1.61 -19.32 -25.51
CA LEU A 374 -0.62 -20.34 -25.21
C LEU A 374 0.51 -19.75 -24.35
N PRO A 375 0.52 -20.03 -23.03
CA PRO A 375 1.66 -19.76 -22.20
C PRO A 375 2.92 -20.46 -22.74
N PRO A 376 4.10 -19.81 -22.73
CA PRO A 376 5.29 -20.37 -23.34
C PRO A 376 5.73 -21.59 -22.57
N ALA A 377 5.95 -22.71 -23.27
CA ALA A 377 6.42 -23.96 -22.67
C ALA A 377 7.86 -23.89 -22.14
N HIS A 378 8.60 -22.86 -22.55
CA HIS A 378 9.99 -22.60 -22.16
C HIS A 378 10.15 -21.15 -21.68
N CYS A 379 10.97 -20.96 -20.66
CA CYS A 379 11.26 -19.67 -20.05
C CYS A 379 12.00 -18.78 -21.06
N PRO A 380 11.55 -17.54 -21.29
CA PRO A 380 12.16 -16.65 -22.28
C PRO A 380 13.57 -16.18 -21.88
N VAL A 381 13.97 -16.39 -20.62
CA VAL A 381 15.30 -15.98 -20.12
C VAL A 381 16.31 -17.12 -20.19
N CYS A 382 15.98 -18.31 -19.68
CA CYS A 382 16.93 -19.42 -19.57
C CYS A 382 16.65 -20.61 -20.51
N GLY A 383 15.55 -20.59 -21.25
CA GLY A 383 15.14 -21.69 -22.13
C GLY A 383 14.63 -22.95 -21.42
N ALA A 384 14.70 -23.03 -20.09
CA ALA A 384 14.18 -24.19 -19.35
C ALA A 384 12.66 -24.27 -19.39
N ARG A 385 12.09 -25.44 -19.07
CA ARG A 385 10.62 -25.63 -19.08
C ARG A 385 9.90 -24.68 -18.11
N THR A 386 8.67 -24.34 -18.44
CA THR A 386 7.76 -23.62 -17.54
C THR A 386 6.70 -24.57 -16.97
N ALA A 387 6.07 -24.17 -15.88
CA ALA A 387 4.93 -24.85 -15.28
C ALA A 387 3.89 -23.82 -14.81
N ILE A 388 2.62 -24.22 -14.74
CA ILE A 388 1.59 -23.40 -14.09
C ILE A 388 1.55 -23.79 -12.62
N ALA A 389 1.83 -22.83 -11.73
CA ALA A 389 1.70 -22.97 -10.29
C ALA A 389 0.37 -22.35 -9.84
N GLU A 390 -0.32 -23.05 -8.95
CA GLU A 390 -1.58 -22.58 -8.35
C GLU A 390 -1.33 -22.22 -6.89
N SER A 391 -1.79 -21.03 -6.50
CA SER A 391 -1.75 -20.56 -5.11
C SER A 391 -2.92 -21.11 -4.29
N GLU A 392 -2.85 -20.99 -2.96
CA GLU A 392 -3.95 -21.39 -2.06
C GLU A 392 -5.30 -20.71 -2.38
N SER A 393 -5.27 -19.53 -3.01
CA SER A 393 -6.48 -18.80 -3.46
C SER A 393 -6.98 -19.22 -4.84
N GLY A 394 -6.39 -20.24 -5.47
CA GLY A 394 -6.72 -20.69 -6.82
C GLY A 394 -6.16 -19.82 -7.95
N THR A 395 -5.35 -18.81 -7.63
CA THR A 395 -4.69 -17.98 -8.66
C THR A 395 -3.59 -18.77 -9.33
N ARG A 396 -3.66 -18.88 -10.66
CA ARG A 396 -2.71 -19.60 -11.50
C ARG A 396 -1.68 -18.65 -12.08
N LYS A 397 -0.40 -18.98 -11.94
CA LYS A 397 0.74 -18.21 -12.43
C LYS A 397 1.69 -19.11 -13.22
N LEU A 398 2.30 -18.58 -14.26
CA LEU A 398 3.36 -19.28 -14.97
C LEU A 398 4.67 -19.14 -14.17
N VAL A 399 5.45 -20.21 -14.04
CA VAL A 399 6.72 -20.21 -13.32
C VAL A 399 7.80 -20.93 -14.13
N CYS A 400 9.06 -20.47 -14.01
CA CYS A 400 10.21 -21.19 -14.56
C CYS A 400 10.61 -22.35 -13.64
N THR A 401 10.79 -23.55 -14.18
CA THR A 401 11.19 -24.72 -13.38
C THR A 401 12.68 -24.77 -13.06
N ASN A 402 13.51 -23.94 -13.71
CA ASN A 402 14.94 -23.88 -13.45
C ASN A 402 15.23 -23.03 -12.19
N PRO A 403 15.82 -23.61 -11.12
CA PRO A 403 16.27 -22.88 -9.94
C PRO A 403 17.41 -21.89 -10.24
N GLU A 404 18.21 -22.18 -11.27
CA GLU A 404 19.38 -21.39 -11.69
C GLU A 404 19.07 -20.46 -12.87
N CYS A 405 17.79 -20.11 -13.07
CA CYS A 405 17.41 -19.14 -14.09
C CYS A 405 18.06 -17.78 -13.80
N PRO A 406 18.75 -17.13 -14.76
CA PRO A 406 19.41 -15.83 -14.54
C PRO A 406 18.48 -14.75 -13.98
N ALA A 407 17.21 -14.72 -14.38
CA ALA A 407 16.22 -13.79 -13.82
C ALA A 407 15.93 -14.06 -12.34
N ARG A 408 15.85 -15.33 -11.93
CA ARG A 408 15.69 -15.71 -10.52
C ARG A 408 16.95 -15.40 -9.73
N THR A 409 18.12 -15.70 -10.29
CA THR A 409 19.44 -15.41 -9.70
C THR A 409 19.61 -13.91 -9.47
N LEU A 410 19.36 -13.09 -10.49
CA LEU A 410 19.43 -11.63 -10.39
C LEU A 410 18.49 -11.11 -9.30
N ALA A 411 17.27 -11.64 -9.21
CA ALA A 411 16.34 -11.19 -8.19
C ALA A 411 16.70 -11.65 -6.77
N ARG A 412 17.36 -12.81 -6.60
CA ARG A 412 17.99 -13.19 -5.33
C ARG A 412 19.06 -12.18 -4.94
N PHE A 413 19.88 -11.72 -5.89
CA PHE A 413 20.88 -10.67 -5.63
C PHE A 413 20.24 -9.35 -5.24
N VAL A 414 19.16 -8.93 -5.93
CA VAL A 414 18.39 -7.73 -5.56
C VAL A 414 17.87 -7.83 -4.13
N ARG A 415 17.32 -8.98 -3.72
CA ARG A 415 16.88 -9.21 -2.34
C ARG A 415 18.05 -9.22 -1.35
N PHE A 416 19.18 -9.79 -1.75
CA PHE A 416 20.38 -9.86 -0.91
C PHE A 416 20.91 -8.46 -0.56
N VAL A 417 20.91 -7.53 -1.53
CA VAL A 417 21.40 -6.15 -1.34
C VAL A 417 20.32 -5.18 -0.85
N SER A 418 19.05 -5.58 -0.79
CA SER A 418 17.94 -4.69 -0.39
C SER A 418 18.08 -4.19 1.04
N LYS A 419 17.32 -3.14 1.37
CA LYS A 419 17.27 -2.55 2.71
C LYS A 419 16.90 -3.57 3.81
N GLU A 420 16.00 -4.51 3.52
CA GLU A 420 15.67 -5.60 4.44
C GLU A 420 16.70 -6.75 4.45
N GLY A 421 17.51 -6.84 3.39
CA GLY A 421 18.69 -7.70 3.32
C GLY A 421 19.92 -7.00 3.91
N LEU A 422 21.01 -6.93 3.15
CA LEU A 422 22.27 -6.34 3.63
C LEU A 422 22.36 -4.81 3.51
N ASP A 423 21.38 -4.16 2.89
CA ASP A 423 21.27 -2.69 2.82
C ASP A 423 22.49 -2.05 2.14
N ILE A 424 22.81 -2.55 0.94
CA ILE A 424 23.94 -2.05 0.15
C ILE A 424 23.43 -1.01 -0.85
N ASP A 425 23.52 0.25 -0.44
CA ASP A 425 23.17 1.39 -1.28
C ASP A 425 24.00 1.42 -2.57
N GLY A 426 23.33 1.73 -3.69
CA GLY A 426 23.96 1.81 -5.02
C GLY A 426 23.94 0.53 -5.84
N LEU A 427 23.47 -0.61 -5.29
CA LEU A 427 23.26 -1.86 -6.04
C LEU A 427 21.79 -2.10 -6.39
N GLY A 428 21.25 -1.30 -7.32
CA GLY A 428 19.92 -1.53 -7.89
C GLY A 428 19.89 -2.69 -8.90
N GLY A 429 18.70 -3.13 -9.32
CA GLY A 429 18.52 -4.25 -10.25
C GLY A 429 19.27 -4.10 -11.58
N GLU A 430 19.28 -2.91 -12.18
CA GLU A 430 20.03 -2.64 -13.41
C GLU A 430 21.54 -2.70 -13.20
N THR A 431 22.02 -2.19 -12.06
CA THR A 431 23.46 -2.21 -11.72
C THR A 431 23.93 -3.64 -11.46
N LEU A 432 23.14 -4.42 -10.72
CA LEU A 432 23.42 -5.85 -10.54
C LEU A 432 23.41 -6.60 -11.86
N ALA A 433 22.46 -6.33 -12.77
CA ALA A 433 22.43 -6.94 -14.08
C ALA A 433 23.70 -6.62 -14.90
N LYS A 434 24.15 -5.37 -14.88
CA LYS A 434 25.43 -4.96 -15.50
C LYS A 434 26.60 -5.75 -14.91
N PHE A 435 26.75 -5.79 -13.58
CA PHE A 435 27.89 -6.48 -12.94
C PHE A 435 27.86 -8.00 -13.09
N VAL A 436 26.67 -8.60 -13.19
CA VAL A 436 26.50 -10.02 -13.57
C VAL A 436 26.95 -10.24 -15.03
N ASN A 437 26.59 -9.34 -15.95
CA ASN A 437 26.98 -9.43 -17.36
C ASN A 437 28.49 -9.25 -17.57
N GLU A 438 29.14 -8.40 -16.79
CA GLU A 438 30.61 -8.26 -16.75
C GLU A 438 31.29 -9.50 -16.13
N GLY A 439 30.52 -10.43 -15.55
CA GLY A 439 31.01 -11.66 -14.94
C GLY A 439 31.60 -11.49 -13.54
N TRP A 440 31.47 -10.31 -12.94
CA TRP A 440 31.97 -9.98 -11.60
C TRP A 440 31.14 -10.63 -10.49
N ILE A 441 29.85 -10.88 -10.73
CA ILE A 441 28.94 -11.48 -9.74
C ILE A 441 28.40 -12.79 -10.26
N LYS A 442 28.68 -13.89 -9.55
CA LYS A 442 28.10 -15.22 -9.80
C LYS A 442 27.35 -15.76 -8.60
N THR A 443 27.78 -15.37 -7.40
CA THR A 443 27.22 -15.75 -6.12
C THR A 443 27.04 -14.52 -5.22
N PRO A 444 26.23 -14.60 -4.15
CA PRO A 444 26.12 -13.49 -3.20
C PRO A 444 27.45 -13.13 -2.51
N VAL A 445 28.40 -14.07 -2.42
CA VAL A 445 29.74 -13.82 -1.86
C VAL A 445 30.53 -12.85 -2.74
N ASP A 446 30.38 -12.93 -4.07
CA ASP A 446 31.08 -12.07 -5.01
C ASP A 446 30.62 -10.62 -4.90
N ILE A 447 29.37 -10.38 -4.48
CA ILE A 447 28.86 -9.03 -4.20
C ILE A 447 29.73 -8.35 -3.13
N LEU A 448 30.09 -9.08 -2.06
CA LEU A 448 30.97 -8.57 -1.00
C LEU A 448 32.44 -8.41 -1.42
N ARG A 449 32.78 -8.73 -2.68
CA ARG A 449 34.11 -8.61 -3.28
C ARG A 449 34.17 -7.59 -4.42
N LEU A 450 33.06 -6.89 -4.70
CA LEU A 450 33.02 -5.87 -5.74
C LEU A 450 34.00 -4.71 -5.52
N ASN A 451 34.53 -4.54 -4.31
CA ASN A 451 35.63 -3.61 -4.04
C ASN A 451 36.91 -3.97 -4.82
N GLU A 452 37.10 -5.23 -5.20
CA GLU A 452 38.20 -5.69 -6.07
C GLU A 452 38.09 -5.11 -7.50
N HIS A 453 36.88 -4.70 -7.92
CA HIS A 453 36.58 -4.12 -9.23
C HIS A 453 36.34 -2.60 -9.18
N ALA A 454 36.79 -1.91 -8.12
CA ALA A 454 36.47 -0.50 -7.90
C ALA A 454 36.94 0.43 -9.05
N SER A 455 38.09 0.12 -9.65
CA SER A 455 38.65 0.91 -10.76
C SER A 455 37.84 0.72 -12.04
N GLU A 456 37.44 -0.52 -12.32
CA GLU A 456 36.60 -0.88 -13.47
C GLU A 456 35.19 -0.30 -13.32
N ILE A 457 34.61 -0.35 -12.11
CA ILE A 457 33.33 0.28 -11.80
C ILE A 457 33.40 1.79 -12.03
N ALA A 458 34.48 2.46 -11.62
CA ALA A 458 34.65 3.89 -11.83
C ALA A 458 34.73 4.29 -13.31
N ALA A 459 35.17 3.37 -14.18
CA ALA A 459 35.32 3.58 -15.62
C ALA A 459 34.05 3.25 -16.45
N LEU A 460 33.01 2.66 -15.83
CA LEU A 460 31.77 2.34 -16.52
C LEU A 460 30.93 3.59 -16.84
N ASP A 461 30.22 3.56 -17.97
CA ASP A 461 29.31 4.63 -18.35
C ASP A 461 28.12 4.72 -17.37
N GLY A 462 27.82 5.94 -16.93
CA GLY A 462 26.90 6.23 -15.83
C GLY A 462 27.48 6.03 -14.42
N PHE A 463 28.74 5.58 -14.30
CA PHE A 463 29.49 5.54 -13.05
C PHE A 463 30.64 6.57 -13.07
N GLY A 464 31.22 6.80 -11.90
CA GLY A 464 32.39 7.65 -11.75
C GLY A 464 33.04 7.42 -10.40
N GLU A 465 34.23 7.98 -10.20
CA GLU A 465 35.06 7.83 -8.99
C GLU A 465 34.28 7.97 -7.67
N LYS A 466 33.37 8.96 -7.61
CA LYS A 466 32.53 9.17 -6.42
C LYS A 466 31.52 8.04 -6.20
N SER A 467 30.90 7.55 -7.27
CA SER A 467 29.93 6.44 -7.21
C SER A 467 30.62 5.15 -6.77
N ALA A 468 31.79 4.84 -7.35
CA ALA A 468 32.59 3.67 -6.99
C ALA A 468 33.03 3.71 -5.52
N ARG A 469 33.51 4.86 -5.02
CA ARG A 469 33.86 5.02 -3.59
C ARG A 469 32.67 4.85 -2.66
N ASN A 470 31.50 5.41 -3.01
CA ASN A 470 30.29 5.25 -2.21
C ASN A 470 29.84 3.79 -2.14
N LEU A 471 29.89 3.07 -3.27
CA LEU A 471 29.59 1.65 -3.30
C LEU A 471 30.55 0.83 -2.43
N CYS A 472 31.86 1.10 -2.52
CA CYS A 472 32.84 0.44 -1.66
C CYS A 472 32.57 0.68 -0.17
N ALA A 473 32.19 1.91 0.21
CA ALA A 473 31.81 2.23 1.59
C ALA A 473 30.55 1.48 2.03
N ALA A 474 29.54 1.35 1.16
CA ALA A 474 28.33 0.59 1.42
C ALA A 474 28.62 -0.92 1.60
N LEU A 475 29.52 -1.48 0.79
CA LEU A 475 29.97 -2.88 0.92
C LEU A 475 30.66 -3.15 2.26
N GLU A 476 31.54 -2.25 2.69
CA GLU A 476 32.21 -2.37 4.00
C GLU A 476 31.24 -2.21 5.17
N ALA A 477 30.24 -1.33 5.05
CA ALA A 477 29.16 -1.22 6.04
C ALA A 477 28.32 -2.51 6.11
N ALA A 478 28.01 -3.12 4.97
CA ALA A 478 27.22 -4.35 4.90
C ALA A 478 27.90 -5.57 5.52
N ARG A 479 29.25 -5.55 5.68
CA ARG A 479 29.96 -6.58 6.45
C ARG A 479 29.55 -6.62 7.92
N LYS A 480 28.98 -5.54 8.46
CA LYS A 480 28.48 -5.45 9.84
C LYS A 480 26.96 -5.30 9.82
N ARG A 481 26.23 -6.38 10.09
CA ARG A 481 24.77 -6.38 9.98
C ARG A 481 24.08 -7.16 11.08
N ASP A 482 22.80 -6.89 11.29
CA ASP A 482 21.98 -7.70 12.19
C ASP A 482 21.72 -9.09 11.61
N ALA A 483 21.71 -10.09 12.48
CA ALA A 483 21.51 -11.48 12.11
C ALA A 483 20.14 -11.75 11.44
N VAL A 484 19.13 -10.92 11.74
CA VAL A 484 17.79 -11.06 11.15
C VAL A 484 17.82 -10.70 9.67
N ASN A 485 18.40 -9.54 9.34
CA ASN A 485 18.63 -9.09 7.97
C ASN A 485 19.50 -10.09 7.18
N PHE A 486 20.54 -10.66 7.81
CA PHE A 486 21.33 -11.73 7.19
C PHE A 486 20.46 -12.93 6.76
N LEU A 487 19.62 -13.47 7.65
CA LEU A 487 18.75 -14.59 7.29
C LEU A 487 17.71 -14.22 6.22
N VAL A 488 17.23 -12.98 6.22
CA VAL A 488 16.30 -12.47 5.19
C VAL A 488 17.00 -12.34 3.83
N ALA A 489 18.26 -11.91 3.81
CA ALA A 489 19.06 -11.77 2.59
C ALA A 489 19.28 -13.12 1.87
N LEU A 490 19.39 -14.22 2.62
CA LEU A 490 19.55 -15.58 2.08
C LEU A 490 18.32 -16.07 1.29
N SER A 491 17.17 -15.39 1.39
CA SER A 491 15.95 -15.73 0.65
C SER A 491 15.45 -17.16 0.89
N ILE A 492 15.57 -17.64 2.13
CA ILE A 492 15.17 -18.99 2.54
C ILE A 492 13.63 -19.12 2.42
N PRO A 493 13.10 -20.17 1.75
CA PRO A 493 11.66 -20.36 1.62
C PRO A 493 10.93 -20.34 2.97
N LEU A 494 9.79 -19.64 3.02
CA LEU A 494 8.95 -19.48 4.22
C LEU A 494 9.64 -18.83 5.43
N CYS A 495 10.85 -18.27 5.27
CA CYS A 495 11.62 -17.63 6.34
C CYS A 495 11.61 -16.10 6.19
N GLY A 496 10.48 -15.47 6.55
CA GLY A 496 10.40 -14.01 6.66
C GLY A 496 11.04 -13.46 7.93
N ARG A 497 11.06 -12.13 8.09
CA ARG A 497 11.66 -11.41 9.24
C ARG A 497 11.21 -11.95 10.60
N ASP A 498 9.92 -12.26 10.76
CA ASP A 498 9.38 -12.79 12.01
C ASP A 498 9.87 -14.21 12.32
N VAL A 499 10.03 -15.04 11.29
CA VAL A 499 10.57 -16.40 11.43
C VAL A 499 12.05 -16.33 11.78
N ALA A 500 12.81 -15.50 11.07
CA ALA A 500 14.23 -15.25 11.35
C ALA A 500 14.46 -14.78 12.80
N LYS A 501 13.67 -13.81 13.29
CA LYS A 501 13.73 -13.34 14.69
C LYS A 501 13.50 -14.47 15.69
N LYS A 502 12.52 -15.32 15.45
CA LYS A 502 12.17 -16.44 16.34
C LYS A 502 13.24 -17.53 16.36
N LEU A 503 13.78 -17.88 15.19
CA LEU A 503 14.89 -18.82 15.07
C LEU A 503 16.11 -18.29 15.84
N LEU A 504 16.49 -17.04 15.60
CA LEU A 504 17.64 -16.41 16.24
C LEU A 504 17.43 -16.21 17.76
N GLY A 505 16.20 -15.98 18.20
CA GLY A 505 15.87 -15.92 19.63
C GLY A 505 16.08 -17.24 20.37
N SER A 506 16.14 -18.37 19.66
CA SER A 506 16.31 -19.71 20.25
C SER A 506 17.76 -20.18 20.40
N VAL A 507 18.74 -19.38 19.96
CA VAL A 507 20.16 -19.75 19.89
C VAL A 507 21.07 -18.58 20.31
N ASP A 508 22.35 -18.85 20.58
CA ASP A 508 23.33 -17.83 21.01
C ASP A 508 24.03 -17.12 19.84
N SER A 509 24.09 -17.75 18.67
CA SER A 509 24.74 -17.19 17.49
C SER A 509 24.15 -17.76 16.20
N VAL A 510 24.39 -17.08 15.07
CA VAL A 510 24.00 -17.57 13.75
C VAL A 510 24.68 -18.90 13.43
N ARG A 511 25.96 -19.06 13.79
CA ARG A 511 26.70 -20.33 13.61
C ARG A 511 26.01 -21.47 14.37
N ALA A 512 25.61 -21.26 15.63
CA ALA A 512 24.88 -22.26 16.40
C ALA A 512 23.52 -22.63 15.79
N LEU A 513 22.81 -21.66 15.17
CA LEU A 513 21.57 -21.94 14.45
C LEU A 513 21.81 -22.83 13.23
N VAL A 514 22.84 -22.51 12.44
CA VAL A 514 23.23 -23.25 11.23
C VAL A 514 23.65 -24.67 11.59
N ASP A 515 24.54 -24.83 12.58
CA ASP A 515 24.99 -26.15 13.04
C ASP A 515 23.82 -27.02 13.53
N LYS A 516 22.89 -26.41 14.29
CA LYS A 516 21.67 -27.09 14.76
C LYS A 516 20.79 -27.51 13.59
N ALA A 517 20.60 -26.66 12.57
CA ALA A 517 19.79 -27.00 11.40
C ALA A 517 20.44 -28.13 10.58
N ARG A 518 21.76 -28.09 10.38
CA ARG A 518 22.50 -29.11 9.63
C ARG A 518 22.49 -30.48 10.31
N GLY A 519 22.49 -30.52 11.64
CA GLY A 519 22.51 -31.76 12.43
C GLY A 519 21.15 -32.31 12.86
N ALA A 520 20.02 -31.66 12.52
CA ALA A 520 18.70 -32.02 13.06
C ALA A 520 17.69 -32.45 11.97
N GLY A 521 16.59 -33.07 12.41
CA GLY A 521 15.48 -33.46 11.53
C GLY A 521 14.58 -32.27 11.13
N PRO A 522 13.67 -32.45 10.16
CA PRO A 522 12.86 -31.38 9.57
C PRO A 522 11.98 -30.63 10.59
N GLU A 523 11.62 -31.24 11.71
CA GLU A 523 10.79 -30.64 12.77
C GLU A 523 11.59 -29.97 13.91
N ALA A 524 12.92 -29.85 13.79
CA ALA A 524 13.79 -29.35 14.85
C ALA A 524 13.41 -27.99 15.45
N PHE A 525 12.72 -27.14 14.66
CA PHE A 525 12.28 -25.81 15.05
C PHE A 525 10.76 -25.70 15.15
N ALA A 526 9.99 -26.77 14.91
CA ALA A 526 8.54 -26.77 14.92
C ALA A 526 7.95 -26.54 16.34
N THR A 527 8.76 -26.72 17.37
CA THR A 527 8.39 -26.44 18.77
C THR A 527 8.49 -24.95 19.12
N ILE A 528 9.11 -24.12 18.27
CA ILE A 528 9.20 -22.68 18.46
C ILE A 528 7.86 -22.03 18.12
N ASP A 529 7.32 -21.23 19.04
CA ASP A 529 6.00 -20.62 18.90
C ASP A 529 5.85 -19.78 17.62
N GLY A 530 4.97 -20.20 16.72
CA GLY A 530 4.71 -19.58 15.42
C GLY A 530 5.66 -20.00 14.29
N ILE A 531 6.50 -21.02 14.53
CA ILE A 531 7.17 -21.81 13.51
C ILE A 531 6.47 -23.17 13.47
N GLY A 532 5.69 -23.43 12.41
CA GLY A 532 5.06 -24.73 12.20
C GLY A 532 5.97 -25.70 11.46
N PRO A 533 5.57 -26.99 11.31
CA PRO A 533 6.37 -28.02 10.65
C PRO A 533 6.87 -27.63 9.26
N ALA A 534 6.02 -27.02 8.42
CA ALA A 534 6.40 -26.58 7.07
C ALA A 534 7.52 -25.53 7.07
N LYS A 535 7.51 -24.57 8.00
CA LYS A 535 8.55 -23.54 8.12
C LYS A 535 9.85 -24.12 8.67
N SER A 536 9.74 -25.04 9.62
CA SER A 536 10.90 -25.76 10.19
C SER A 536 11.58 -26.60 9.10
N ALA A 537 10.82 -27.39 8.34
CA ALA A 537 11.34 -28.23 7.27
C ALA A 537 12.03 -27.39 6.20
N ALA A 538 11.37 -26.33 5.71
CA ALA A 538 11.94 -25.45 4.70
C ALA A 538 13.28 -24.83 5.12
N PHE A 539 13.44 -24.43 6.40
CA PHE A 539 14.69 -23.88 6.91
C PHE A 539 15.78 -24.96 7.05
N VAL A 540 15.43 -26.14 7.59
CA VAL A 540 16.37 -27.25 7.79
C VAL A 540 16.88 -27.79 6.46
N GLU A 541 15.98 -28.08 5.52
CA GLU A 541 16.30 -28.59 4.19
C GLU A 541 17.22 -27.61 3.44
N TRP A 542 16.90 -26.31 3.49
CA TRP A 542 17.71 -25.29 2.84
C TRP A 542 19.13 -25.22 3.44
N MET A 543 19.28 -25.34 4.77
CA MET A 543 20.58 -25.32 5.45
C MET A 543 21.41 -26.60 5.23
N GLN A 544 20.76 -27.72 4.90
CA GLN A 544 21.39 -29.02 4.64
C GLN A 544 21.80 -29.19 3.16
N GLU A 545 21.25 -28.39 2.26
CA GLU A 545 21.60 -28.44 0.84
C GLU A 545 23.07 -27.98 0.64
N PRO A 546 23.95 -28.81 0.01
CA PRO A 546 25.39 -28.54 -0.03
C PRO A 546 25.78 -27.16 -0.57
N ALA A 547 25.14 -26.72 -1.67
CA ALA A 547 25.43 -25.42 -2.28
C ALA A 547 25.07 -24.24 -1.36
N HIS A 548 23.96 -24.36 -0.61
CA HIS A 548 23.56 -23.36 0.36
C HIS A 548 24.44 -23.39 1.61
N ALA A 549 24.86 -24.59 2.05
CA ALA A 549 25.77 -24.74 3.17
C ALA A 549 27.12 -24.05 2.90
N GLU A 550 27.72 -24.30 1.74
CA GLU A 550 28.96 -23.64 1.30
C GLU A 550 28.81 -22.11 1.20
N LEU A 551 27.68 -21.64 0.64
CA LEU A 551 27.35 -20.23 0.56
C LEU A 551 27.29 -19.57 1.95
N VAL A 552 26.57 -20.18 2.89
CA VAL A 552 26.41 -19.67 4.25
C VAL A 552 27.75 -19.59 4.96
N ASP A 553 28.60 -20.61 4.83
CA ASP A 553 29.92 -20.63 5.47
C ASP A 553 30.81 -19.51 4.91
N ALA A 554 30.83 -19.36 3.58
CA ALA A 554 31.59 -18.31 2.92
C ALA A 554 31.14 -16.89 3.32
N LEU A 555 29.84 -16.68 3.57
CA LEU A 555 29.30 -15.42 4.04
C LEU A 555 29.62 -15.18 5.53
N LEU A 556 29.44 -16.19 6.39
CA LEU A 556 29.71 -16.10 7.83
C LEU A 556 31.18 -15.80 8.15
N ASP A 557 32.10 -16.16 7.25
CA ASP A 557 33.53 -15.83 7.39
C ASP A 557 33.88 -14.40 6.97
N ARG A 558 32.97 -13.70 6.28
CA ARG A 558 33.17 -12.34 5.75
C ARG A 558 32.32 -11.28 6.46
N MET A 559 31.50 -11.70 7.41
CA MET A 559 30.50 -10.85 8.06
C MET A 559 30.58 -10.93 9.59
N GLU A 560 30.41 -9.79 10.22
CA GLU A 560 30.19 -9.63 11.65
C GLU A 560 28.70 -9.44 11.91
N LEU A 561 28.06 -10.45 12.51
CA LEU A 561 26.61 -10.48 12.71
C LEU A 561 26.21 -10.18 14.15
N THR A 562 25.35 -9.19 14.34
CA THR A 562 24.81 -8.84 15.65
C THR A 562 23.51 -9.60 15.92
N MET A 563 23.46 -10.36 17.02
CA MET A 563 22.27 -11.11 17.43
C MET A 563 21.16 -10.18 17.96
N PRO A 564 19.88 -10.53 17.80
CA PRO A 564 18.80 -9.80 18.45
C PRO A 564 18.94 -9.87 19.98
N ALA A 565 18.61 -8.78 20.66
CA ALA A 565 18.59 -8.77 22.12
C ALA A 565 17.61 -9.83 22.64
N ARG A 566 18.08 -10.72 23.53
CA ARG A 566 17.20 -11.67 24.22
C ARG A 566 16.31 -10.92 25.20
N ALA A 567 15.03 -11.27 25.26
CA ALA A 567 14.16 -10.84 26.34
C ALA A 567 14.79 -11.31 27.66
N ALA A 568 14.93 -10.41 28.63
CA ALA A 568 15.46 -10.76 29.94
C ALA A 568 14.52 -11.76 30.62
N ALA A 569 15.06 -12.64 31.48
CA ALA A 569 14.27 -13.46 32.40
C ALA A 569 13.67 -12.55 33.49
N GLY A 570 12.69 -11.74 33.10
CA GLY A 570 12.00 -10.79 33.98
C GLY A 570 10.90 -11.47 34.79
N SER A 571 10.18 -10.65 35.54
CA SER A 571 9.07 -11.07 36.42
C SER A 571 7.92 -11.80 35.71
N CYS A 572 7.81 -11.66 34.39
CA CYS A 572 6.77 -12.28 33.56
C CYS A 572 7.21 -13.60 32.91
N ALA A 573 8.43 -14.08 33.17
CA ALA A 573 9.00 -15.25 32.52
C ALA A 573 8.11 -16.50 32.63
N GLY A 574 7.81 -17.13 31.49
CA GLY A 574 7.04 -18.37 31.42
C GLY A 574 5.53 -18.22 31.59
N LEU A 575 5.03 -16.99 31.76
CA LEU A 575 3.61 -16.69 31.95
C LEU A 575 2.97 -16.19 30.66
N THR A 576 1.72 -16.57 30.43
CA THR A 576 0.91 -16.16 29.29
C THR A 576 -0.22 -15.24 29.73
N PHE A 577 -0.26 -14.05 29.14
CA PHE A 577 -1.22 -12.99 29.42
C PHE A 577 -2.15 -12.79 28.23
N ALA A 578 -3.41 -12.48 28.50
CA ALA A 578 -4.32 -11.88 27.52
C ALA A 578 -4.67 -10.47 27.99
N ILE A 579 -4.87 -9.54 27.07
CA ILE A 579 -5.24 -8.15 27.40
C ILE A 579 -6.62 -7.85 26.78
N THR A 580 -7.52 -7.28 27.58
CA THR A 580 -8.84 -6.82 27.13
C THR A 580 -9.24 -5.53 27.85
N GLY A 581 -10.28 -4.84 27.36
CA GLY A 581 -10.67 -3.52 27.88
C GLY A 581 -9.74 -2.39 27.45
N GLU A 582 -10.16 -1.17 27.76
CA GLU A 582 -9.26 -0.01 27.71
C GLU A 582 -8.26 -0.12 28.87
N LEU A 583 -7.09 0.50 28.74
CA LEU A 583 -6.06 0.53 29.78
C LEU A 583 -5.98 1.97 30.29
N ALA A 584 -6.09 2.18 31.59
CA ALA A 584 -6.04 3.48 32.24
C ALA A 584 -4.62 3.90 32.61
N ASP A 585 -3.76 2.95 32.98
CA ASP A 585 -2.41 3.18 33.50
C ASP A 585 -1.33 3.00 32.41
N TYR A 586 -1.67 2.39 31.26
CA TYR A 586 -0.77 2.24 30.10
C TYR A 586 -1.24 3.03 28.87
N PRO A 587 -0.33 3.63 28.08
CA PRO A 587 -0.71 4.43 26.89
C PRO A 587 -1.53 3.66 25.86
N ASN A 588 -1.29 2.34 25.75
CA ASN A 588 -2.06 1.41 24.94
C ASN A 588 -1.68 -0.04 25.29
N ARG A 589 -2.45 -1.00 24.75
CA ARG A 589 -2.18 -2.43 24.94
C ARG A 589 -0.83 -2.89 24.40
N ASN A 590 -0.27 -2.22 23.39
CA ASN A 590 1.04 -2.58 22.84
C ASN A 590 2.17 -2.18 23.79
N ALA A 591 2.03 -1.09 24.55
CA ALA A 591 3.00 -0.69 25.57
C ALA A 591 3.06 -1.72 26.70
N LEU A 592 1.89 -2.13 27.21
CA LEU A 592 1.81 -3.20 28.21
C LEU A 592 2.30 -4.54 27.65
N LYS A 593 1.97 -4.86 26.40
CA LYS A 593 2.47 -6.05 25.72
C LYS A 593 3.99 -6.05 25.57
N ALA A 594 4.58 -4.93 25.14
CA ALA A 594 6.03 -4.79 25.01
C ALA A 594 6.72 -4.89 26.37
N TYR A 595 6.11 -4.39 27.44
CA TYR A 595 6.59 -4.59 28.79
C TYR A 595 6.54 -6.07 29.20
N ILE A 596 5.41 -6.74 29.01
CA ILE A 596 5.26 -8.17 29.34
C ILE A 596 6.29 -9.01 28.56
N GLU A 597 6.46 -8.74 27.26
CA GLU A 597 7.42 -9.41 26.39
C GLU A 597 8.87 -9.10 26.78
N SER A 598 9.18 -7.86 27.19
CA SER A 598 10.53 -7.50 27.68
C SER A 598 10.87 -8.17 29.02
N GLN A 599 9.86 -8.46 29.84
CA GLN A 599 9.97 -9.23 31.07
C GLN A 599 9.85 -10.75 30.87
N GLY A 600 9.89 -11.24 29.63
CA GLY A 600 9.91 -12.69 29.31
C GLY A 600 8.54 -13.38 29.31
N GLY A 601 7.45 -12.62 29.40
CA GLY A 601 6.08 -13.13 29.29
C GLY A 601 5.53 -13.14 27.87
N LYS A 602 4.47 -13.91 27.65
CA LYS A 602 3.80 -14.04 26.35
C LYS A 602 2.46 -13.32 26.36
N VAL A 603 2.12 -12.54 25.34
CA VAL A 603 0.77 -11.95 25.19
C VAL A 603 0.00 -12.58 24.04
N THR A 604 -1.17 -13.14 24.32
CA THR A 604 -2.07 -13.74 23.32
C THR A 604 -3.26 -12.84 23.00
N GLY A 605 -3.75 -12.94 21.77
CA GLY A 605 -4.91 -12.18 21.29
C GLY A 605 -6.25 -12.60 21.92
N GLY A 606 -6.30 -13.72 22.65
CA GLY A 606 -7.51 -14.26 23.25
C GLY A 606 -7.24 -15.18 24.43
N VAL A 607 -8.27 -15.40 25.24
CA VAL A 607 -8.21 -16.27 26.42
C VAL A 607 -8.35 -17.73 26.00
N SER A 608 -7.43 -18.58 26.45
CA SER A 608 -7.42 -20.04 26.25
C SER A 608 -7.02 -20.75 27.53
N GLY A 609 -7.10 -22.08 27.59
CA GLY A 609 -6.65 -22.85 28.76
C GLY A 609 -5.14 -22.73 29.06
N LYS A 610 -4.35 -22.15 28.15
CA LYS A 610 -2.91 -21.86 28.34
C LYS A 610 -2.66 -20.43 28.85
N THR A 611 -3.70 -19.65 29.14
CA THR A 611 -3.59 -18.26 29.60
C THR A 611 -3.58 -18.23 31.12
N ASP A 612 -2.53 -17.69 31.71
CA ASP A 612 -2.37 -17.58 33.16
C ASP A 612 -3.15 -16.38 33.73
N PHE A 613 -3.11 -15.25 33.02
CA PHE A 613 -3.76 -14.00 33.46
C PHE A 613 -4.48 -13.28 32.33
N LEU A 614 -5.65 -12.71 32.63
CA LEU A 614 -6.31 -11.72 31.78
C LEU A 614 -6.15 -10.33 32.42
N ILE A 615 -5.52 -9.39 31.73
CA ILE A 615 -5.39 -8.00 32.20
C ILE A 615 -6.55 -7.18 31.64
N ASN A 616 -7.24 -6.46 32.51
CA ASN A 616 -8.38 -5.60 32.17
C ASN A 616 -8.55 -4.47 33.20
N ASN A 617 -8.90 -3.26 32.76
CA ASN A 617 -9.23 -2.15 33.67
C ASN A 617 -10.48 -2.40 34.51
N ASP A 618 -11.41 -3.25 34.04
CA ASP A 618 -12.62 -3.64 34.76
C ASP A 618 -12.75 -5.16 34.86
N ALA A 619 -12.48 -5.70 36.06
CA ALA A 619 -12.60 -7.13 36.37
C ALA A 619 -14.05 -7.66 36.28
N HIS A 620 -15.06 -6.77 36.31
CA HIS A 620 -16.47 -7.11 36.21
C HIS A 620 -17.04 -6.92 34.79
N SER A 621 -16.25 -6.43 33.85
CA SER A 621 -16.69 -6.18 32.46
C SER A 621 -17.37 -7.41 31.84
N ALA A 622 -18.45 -7.17 31.09
CA ALA A 622 -19.24 -8.18 30.39
C ALA A 622 -18.62 -8.66 29.06
N SER A 623 -17.37 -8.25 28.76
CA SER A 623 -16.68 -8.60 27.53
C SER A 623 -16.60 -10.11 27.31
N THR A 624 -16.60 -10.53 26.04
CA THR A 624 -16.50 -11.95 25.66
C THR A 624 -15.25 -12.61 26.25
N LYS A 625 -14.14 -11.87 26.42
CA LYS A 625 -12.90 -12.36 27.02
C LYS A 625 -12.99 -12.49 28.54
N ASN A 626 -13.64 -11.55 29.25
CA ASN A 626 -13.88 -11.67 30.69
C ASN A 626 -14.81 -12.86 31.01
N ARG A 627 -15.88 -13.04 30.23
CA ARG A 627 -16.77 -14.21 30.37
C ARG A 627 -16.01 -15.51 30.16
N LYS A 628 -15.14 -15.57 29.13
CA LYS A 628 -14.31 -16.75 28.84
C LYS A 628 -13.25 -17.02 29.92
N ALA A 629 -12.63 -15.99 30.47
CA ALA A 629 -11.68 -16.14 31.59
C ALA A 629 -12.37 -16.67 32.85
N LYS A 630 -13.53 -16.13 33.21
CA LYS A 630 -14.35 -16.64 34.35
C LYS A 630 -14.75 -18.10 34.15
N ALA A 631 -15.20 -18.47 32.95
CA ALA A 631 -15.58 -19.85 32.64
C ALA A 631 -14.41 -20.85 32.70
N LEU A 632 -13.19 -20.40 32.42
CA LEU A 632 -11.97 -21.20 32.44
C LEU A 632 -11.19 -21.12 33.77
N GLY A 633 -11.70 -20.39 34.77
CA GLY A 633 -11.02 -20.19 36.06
C GLY A 633 -9.75 -19.34 35.99
N ILE A 634 -9.56 -18.58 34.91
CA ILE A 634 -8.37 -17.75 34.67
C ILE A 634 -8.51 -16.44 35.44
N ARG A 635 -7.46 -16.06 36.17
CA ARG A 635 -7.48 -14.88 37.03
C ARG A 635 -7.46 -13.59 36.20
N ILE A 636 -8.40 -12.70 36.49
CA ILE A 636 -8.47 -11.37 35.89
C ILE A 636 -7.72 -10.40 36.81
N LEU A 637 -6.75 -9.67 36.27
CA LEU A 637 -5.97 -8.65 36.97
C LEU A 637 -6.32 -7.27 36.44
N THR A 638 -6.49 -6.32 37.36
CA THR A 638 -6.43 -4.89 37.04
C THR A 638 -4.99 -4.48 36.73
N GLU A 639 -4.82 -3.32 36.08
CA GLU A 639 -3.48 -2.78 35.78
C GLU A 639 -2.64 -2.59 37.04
N LYS A 640 -3.24 -2.06 38.11
CA LYS A 640 -2.59 -1.90 39.42
C LYS A 640 -2.17 -3.23 40.05
N GLU A 641 -2.99 -4.27 39.92
CA GLU A 641 -2.65 -5.61 40.41
C GLU A 641 -1.56 -6.28 39.57
N PHE A 642 -1.55 -6.05 38.26
CA PHE A 642 -0.47 -6.48 37.39
C PHE A 642 0.84 -5.77 37.79
N GLU A 643 0.81 -4.45 38.00
CA GLU A 643 1.99 -3.69 38.39
C GLU A 643 2.54 -4.12 39.76
N ALA A 644 1.68 -4.23 40.77
CA ALA A 644 2.10 -4.65 42.10
C ALA A 644 2.76 -6.04 42.12
N ARG A 645 2.47 -6.88 41.11
CA ARG A 645 2.93 -8.26 41.05
C ARG A 645 4.11 -8.48 40.10
N PHE A 646 4.21 -7.70 39.03
CA PHE A 646 5.15 -7.93 37.94
C PHE A 646 6.00 -6.70 37.60
N ARG A 647 5.83 -5.57 38.29
CA ARG A 647 6.72 -4.42 38.16
C ARG A 647 7.79 -4.49 39.25
N THR A 648 9.05 -4.54 38.82
CA THR A 648 10.25 -4.51 39.67
C THR A 648 10.92 -3.15 39.59
#